data_AF-A0A1C3Y7R1-F1
#
_entry.id   AF-A0A1C3Y7R1-F1
#
_cell.length_a   1.000
_cell.length_b   1.000
_cell.length_c   1.000
_cell.angle_alpha   90.00
_cell.angle_beta   90.00
_cell.angle_gamma   90.00
#
_symmetry.space_group_name_H-M   'P 1'
#
loop_
_entity.id
_entity.type
_entity.pdbx_description
1 polymer ?
#
loop_
_entity_poly.entity_id
_entity_poly.type
_entity_poly.pdbx_seq_one_letter_code
_entity_poly.pdbx_strand_id
1 'polypeptide(L)'
;MVSTSAQGRGPRFFICLFLLIACQLFAGFAHAERRAAIVIGNSDYPFAPLSNPQNDAKLIANTLTELNFDVLLFYDLKKEAVRDLKETVRTHLVGADIAVFYYAGHALQASGRNLLLPVDVDTSSAQRVVADALVLNDLIDIVKNDPVGLKLFILDACRNNPATNFQGLRQGLADTEAGSGQVLVAYATSAGEVAYDGTGLNSPYSSALANALQRPNLDVYDTFRTVRGDVRQATGNAQIPWITGSIETRFVFRPQVAILNAEAVLPPTETSSPVAIDEVLWTFIKDSPDPADFERFARIFPHSAHAAEAEEKSRVQVAALSKRGLYVRESLVASSIASQVPSAGDVEAKEFVFQQSGERAVSETFRMWPGVLPETAGGMRSLVTECDLYAADPNDPQRQVPGVSNGLVNVRDALRACAFALAADQNNPRLQYQLGRVLEIAGRYNWAEYFYKVAGGHQYSAALVNLGYMARMGIGRKVDYDQALSYYMAAAKMGNLRARTNVGTAYILGQGVAKEPTEGILWYRLAASSGWANAITALGDCYRLGTGVKQDASQAVALYIAAADTGQIDAMANLGQAYISGEGTKKDLRRGLETLLKATDMGNKYAPYYAARLYLKGADKLTADRNRAFSLFKLSANRGLELANLDLAFGYDKGSFTGKADVPLAYYYGVLAEKLGVNRADEARAAIGKKLDAATRQKMEAQVDLFLEQNGK
;
A
#
# COMPACT_ATOMS: atom_id res chain seq x y z
N MET A 1 59.58 -69.22 17.84
CA MET A 1 58.20 -69.72 17.68
C MET A 1 57.26 -68.52 17.69
N VAL A 2 56.39 -68.45 16.67
CA VAL A 2 55.11 -67.70 16.60
C VAL A 2 55.13 -66.16 16.43
N SER A 3 54.75 -65.76 15.20
CA SER A 3 53.83 -64.69 14.75
C SER A 3 53.93 -63.24 15.26
N THR A 4 54.09 -62.29 14.32
CA THR A 4 53.19 -61.11 14.13
C THR A 4 53.38 -60.42 12.76
N SER A 5 52.25 -60.24 12.06
CA SER A 5 51.79 -59.18 11.14
C SER A 5 52.73 -58.17 10.45
N ALA A 6 52.51 -57.94 9.14
CA ALA A 6 51.96 -56.66 8.60
C ALA A 6 51.73 -56.72 7.08
N GLN A 7 50.60 -56.13 6.66
CA GLN A 7 49.95 -56.21 5.35
C GLN A 7 50.55 -55.31 4.25
N GLY A 8 50.39 -55.77 3.00
CA GLY A 8 50.87 -55.14 1.77
C GLY A 8 50.01 -53.98 1.23
N ARG A 9 50.66 -53.22 0.35
CA ARG A 9 50.19 -52.02 -0.37
C ARG A 9 49.45 -52.35 -1.67
N GLY A 10 48.41 -51.56 -1.96
CA GLY A 10 47.82 -51.30 -3.29
C GLY A 10 46.30 -51.59 -3.37
N PRO A 11 45.48 -50.89 -4.17
CA PRO A 11 45.64 -49.65 -4.95
C PRO A 11 44.53 -48.64 -4.60
N ARG A 12 44.78 -47.65 -3.72
CA ARG A 12 43.79 -46.59 -3.37
C ARG A 12 43.94 -45.29 -4.18
N PHE A 13 45.02 -45.15 -4.95
CA PHE A 13 45.33 -43.88 -5.62
C PHE A 13 44.61 -43.67 -6.95
N PHE A 14 44.26 -44.73 -7.70
CA PHE A 14 43.56 -44.58 -8.99
C PHE A 14 42.05 -44.37 -8.84
N ILE A 15 41.44 -44.80 -7.74
CA ILE A 15 40.00 -44.63 -7.50
C ILE A 15 39.67 -43.18 -7.09
N CYS A 16 40.58 -42.50 -6.38
CA CYS A 16 40.35 -41.10 -5.97
C CYS A 16 40.43 -40.11 -7.13
N LEU A 17 41.30 -40.35 -8.13
CA LEU A 17 41.41 -39.45 -9.28
C LEU A 17 40.20 -39.57 -10.24
N PHE A 18 39.63 -40.79 -10.38
CA PHE A 18 38.42 -40.99 -11.17
C PHE A 18 37.16 -40.42 -10.49
N LEU A 19 37.07 -40.45 -9.15
CA LEU A 19 35.97 -39.84 -8.40
C LEU A 19 36.02 -38.30 -8.39
N LEU A 20 37.21 -37.70 -8.43
CA LEU A 20 37.37 -36.24 -8.57
C LEU A 20 37.01 -35.73 -9.96
N ILE A 21 37.33 -36.49 -11.02
CA ILE A 21 36.95 -36.14 -12.40
C ILE A 21 35.46 -36.42 -12.64
N ALA A 22 34.89 -37.48 -12.05
CA ALA A 22 33.45 -37.75 -12.12
C ALA A 22 32.59 -36.74 -11.34
N CYS A 23 33.10 -36.18 -10.22
CA CYS A 23 32.43 -35.07 -9.52
C CYS A 23 32.52 -33.73 -10.27
N GLN A 24 33.51 -33.54 -11.15
CA GLN A 24 33.59 -32.36 -12.01
C GLN A 24 32.71 -32.46 -13.26
N LEU A 25 32.25 -33.66 -13.63
CA LEU A 25 31.32 -33.87 -14.76
C LEU A 25 29.84 -33.90 -14.35
N PHE A 26 29.53 -33.86 -13.05
CA PHE A 26 28.17 -33.74 -12.49
C PHE A 26 27.96 -32.47 -11.64
N ALA A 27 28.86 -31.48 -11.76
CA ALA A 27 28.47 -30.10 -11.49
C ALA A 27 27.57 -29.66 -12.65
N GLY A 28 26.30 -30.10 -12.61
CA GLY A 28 25.27 -29.50 -13.45
C GLY A 28 25.38 -27.99 -13.25
N PHE A 29 25.62 -27.27 -14.35
CA PHE A 29 25.56 -25.82 -14.36
C PHE A 29 24.24 -25.43 -13.68
N ALA A 30 24.31 -24.95 -12.44
CA ALA A 30 23.17 -24.27 -11.84
C ALA A 30 22.93 -23.07 -12.75
N HIS A 31 21.93 -23.17 -13.62
CA HIS A 31 21.56 -22.09 -14.51
C HIS A 31 21.19 -20.93 -13.60
N ALA A 32 21.98 -19.85 -13.63
CA ALA A 32 21.64 -18.64 -12.91
C ALA A 32 20.27 -18.17 -13.42
N GLU A 33 19.30 -18.02 -12.51
CA GLU A 33 17.94 -17.62 -12.86
C GLU A 33 17.97 -16.29 -13.62
N ARG A 34 17.51 -16.28 -14.86
CA ARG A 34 17.48 -15.09 -15.71
C ARG A 34 16.21 -14.30 -15.40
N ARG A 35 16.39 -13.15 -14.75
CA ARG A 35 15.32 -12.20 -14.41
C ARG A 35 15.40 -10.98 -15.32
N ALA A 36 14.36 -10.68 -16.09
CA ALA A 36 14.34 -9.56 -17.03
C ALA A 36 13.15 -8.65 -16.82
N ALA A 37 13.32 -7.33 -16.97
CA ALA A 37 12.23 -6.39 -16.86
C ALA A 37 12.30 -5.28 -17.91
N ILE A 38 11.13 -4.84 -18.38
CA ILE A 38 10.91 -3.61 -19.13
C ILE A 38 9.97 -2.75 -18.30
N VAL A 39 10.38 -1.51 -18.02
CA VAL A 39 9.64 -0.57 -17.17
C VAL A 39 9.45 0.73 -17.95
N ILE A 40 8.21 1.17 -18.11
CA ILE A 40 7.85 2.35 -18.91
C ILE A 40 7.07 3.33 -18.05
N GLY A 41 7.49 4.59 -18.05
CA GLY A 41 6.78 5.71 -17.42
C GLY A 41 6.51 6.84 -18.41
N ASN A 42 5.26 6.98 -18.84
CA ASN A 42 4.83 8.05 -19.76
C ASN A 42 4.10 9.14 -18.97
N SER A 43 4.63 10.35 -18.97
CA SER A 43 4.13 11.52 -18.26
C SER A 43 3.84 12.70 -19.19
N ASP A 44 4.67 12.93 -20.20
CA ASP A 44 4.65 14.13 -21.05
C ASP A 44 3.64 14.05 -22.21
N TYR A 45 2.36 13.83 -21.90
CA TYR A 45 1.28 13.84 -22.88
C TYR A 45 0.82 15.28 -23.16
N PRO A 46 0.94 15.80 -24.40
CA PRO A 46 0.53 17.17 -24.70
C PRO A 46 -0.95 17.47 -24.44
N PHE A 47 -1.82 16.45 -24.52
CA PHE A 47 -3.27 16.58 -24.33
C PHE A 47 -3.73 16.35 -22.89
N ALA A 48 -2.96 15.64 -22.07
CA ALA A 48 -3.33 15.26 -20.70
C ALA A 48 -2.08 14.80 -19.92
N PRO A 49 -1.18 15.71 -19.51
CA PRO A 49 0.05 15.33 -18.82
C PRO A 49 -0.25 14.62 -17.50
N LEU A 50 0.61 13.68 -17.12
CA LEU A 50 0.54 12.92 -15.86
C LEU A 50 1.76 13.25 -15.01
N SER A 51 1.59 13.40 -13.69
CA SER A 51 2.68 13.86 -12.80
C SER A 51 3.58 12.74 -12.27
N ASN A 52 3.03 11.52 -12.11
CA ASN A 52 3.66 10.44 -11.35
C ASN A 52 4.31 9.31 -12.19
N PRO A 53 3.89 8.98 -13.44
CA PRO A 53 4.37 7.78 -14.12
C PRO A 53 5.89 7.65 -14.27
N GLN A 54 6.63 8.76 -14.46
CA GLN A 54 8.09 8.73 -14.47
C GLN A 54 8.68 8.35 -13.10
N ASN A 55 8.14 8.89 -12.00
CA ASN A 55 8.55 8.56 -10.63
C ASN A 55 8.21 7.12 -10.29
N ASP A 56 6.99 6.69 -10.65
CA ASP A 56 6.50 5.32 -10.45
C ASP A 56 7.37 4.30 -11.19
N ALA A 57 7.67 4.57 -12.46
CA ALA A 57 8.57 3.75 -13.26
C ALA A 57 9.99 3.71 -12.67
N LYS A 58 10.51 4.84 -12.17
CA LYS A 58 11.80 4.88 -11.49
C LYS A 58 11.82 4.00 -10.23
N LEU A 59 10.80 4.13 -9.39
CA LEU A 59 10.65 3.35 -8.15
C LEU A 59 10.62 1.84 -8.44
N ILE A 60 9.82 1.42 -9.43
CA ILE A 60 9.71 0.02 -9.80
C ILE A 60 10.99 -0.50 -10.45
N ALA A 61 11.63 0.29 -11.32
CA ALA A 61 12.91 -0.08 -11.92
C ALA A 61 13.97 -0.31 -10.85
N ASN A 62 14.13 0.63 -9.91
CA ASN A 62 15.05 0.49 -8.78
C ASN A 62 14.74 -0.77 -7.97
N THR A 63 13.47 -0.98 -7.61
CA THR A 63 13.03 -2.17 -6.85
C THR A 63 13.37 -3.47 -7.57
N LEU A 64 13.16 -3.55 -8.88
CA LEU A 64 13.44 -4.75 -9.67
C LEU A 64 14.95 -4.96 -9.85
N THR A 65 15.74 -3.91 -10.08
CA THR A 65 17.20 -3.99 -10.08
C THR A 65 17.71 -4.54 -8.75
N GLU A 66 17.12 -4.12 -7.63
CA GLU A 66 17.46 -4.63 -6.30
C GLU A 66 17.12 -6.11 -6.10
N LEU A 67 16.15 -6.62 -6.87
CA LEU A 67 15.74 -8.03 -6.89
C LEU A 67 16.48 -8.83 -7.98
N ASN A 68 17.62 -8.31 -8.46
CA ASN A 68 18.50 -8.88 -9.48
C ASN A 68 17.88 -9.01 -10.87
N PHE A 69 16.89 -8.18 -11.22
CA PHE A 69 16.40 -8.11 -12.59
C PHE A 69 17.38 -7.35 -13.49
N ASP A 70 17.43 -7.76 -14.74
CA ASP A 70 18.00 -6.98 -15.83
C ASP A 70 16.94 -6.03 -16.40
N VAL A 71 17.01 -4.75 -15.99
CA VAL A 71 15.94 -3.77 -16.18
C VAL A 71 16.24 -2.83 -17.34
N LEU A 72 15.31 -2.71 -18.28
CA LEU A 72 15.28 -1.64 -19.28
C LEU A 72 14.20 -0.61 -18.89
N LEU A 73 14.64 0.61 -18.56
CA LEU A 73 13.77 1.71 -18.16
C LEU A 73 13.60 2.72 -19.31
N PHE A 74 12.33 3.00 -19.66
CA PHE A 74 11.94 3.94 -20.71
C PHE A 74 11.06 5.05 -20.13
N TYR A 75 11.25 6.26 -20.63
CA TYR A 75 10.37 7.39 -20.36
C TYR A 75 9.76 7.92 -21.65
N ASP A 76 8.51 8.38 -21.56
CA ASP A 76 7.79 9.11 -22.61
C ASP A 76 7.91 8.49 -24.00
N LEU A 77 7.48 7.23 -24.09
CA LEU A 77 7.54 6.44 -25.31
C LEU A 77 6.73 7.11 -26.44
N LYS A 78 7.39 7.31 -27.58
CA LYS A 78 6.76 7.84 -28.82
C LYS A 78 6.30 6.71 -29.75
N LYS A 79 5.37 7.01 -30.67
CA LYS A 79 4.78 6.05 -31.61
C LYS A 79 5.79 5.36 -32.52
N GLU A 80 6.86 6.06 -32.91
CA GLU A 80 7.92 5.52 -33.78
C GLU A 80 8.69 4.38 -33.09
N ALA A 81 8.83 4.45 -31.76
CA ALA A 81 9.51 3.46 -30.94
C ALA A 81 8.67 2.20 -30.67
N VAL A 82 7.40 2.15 -31.08
CA VAL A 82 6.50 1.01 -30.80
C VAL A 82 6.97 -0.28 -31.49
N ARG A 83 7.53 -0.19 -32.70
CA ARG A 83 8.08 -1.36 -33.40
C ARG A 83 9.31 -1.90 -32.68
N ASP A 84 10.20 -1.02 -32.28
CA ASP A 84 11.42 -1.36 -31.56
C ASP A 84 11.10 -1.94 -30.18
N LEU A 85 10.04 -1.47 -29.51
CA LEU A 85 9.57 -2.04 -28.26
C LEU A 85 9.08 -3.48 -28.41
N LYS A 86 8.37 -3.83 -29.50
CA LYS A 86 7.96 -5.23 -29.74
C LYS A 86 9.17 -6.14 -29.92
N GLU A 87 10.21 -5.67 -30.60
CA GLU A 87 11.46 -6.43 -30.74
C GLU A 87 12.25 -6.50 -29.42
N THR A 88 12.24 -5.43 -28.64
CA THR A 88 12.82 -5.40 -27.29
C THR A 88 12.13 -6.40 -26.37
N VAL A 89 10.80 -6.49 -26.39
CA VAL A 89 10.05 -7.51 -25.64
C VAL A 89 10.46 -8.92 -26.07
N ARG A 90 10.58 -9.17 -27.38
CA ARG A 90 10.99 -10.48 -27.90
C ARG A 90 12.41 -10.86 -27.47
N THR A 91 13.35 -9.94 -27.60
CA THR A 91 14.78 -10.22 -27.34
C THR A 91 15.12 -10.20 -25.86
N HIS A 92 14.44 -9.36 -25.07
CA HIS A 92 14.75 -9.17 -23.65
C HIS A 92 13.93 -10.09 -22.74
N LEU A 93 12.64 -10.28 -23.00
CA LEU A 93 11.75 -10.98 -22.06
C LEU A 93 11.59 -12.49 -22.36
N VAL A 94 11.71 -12.92 -23.62
CA VAL A 94 11.63 -14.35 -23.97
C VAL A 94 12.84 -15.11 -23.43
N GLY A 95 12.61 -16.31 -22.90
CA GLY A 95 13.63 -17.16 -22.28
C GLY A 95 14.10 -16.68 -20.91
N ALA A 96 13.48 -15.65 -20.32
CA ALA A 96 13.68 -15.29 -18.92
C ALA A 96 12.82 -16.20 -18.02
N ASP A 97 13.41 -16.71 -16.95
CA ASP A 97 12.73 -17.49 -15.91
C ASP A 97 11.64 -16.67 -15.22
N ILE A 98 11.87 -15.36 -15.11
CA ILE A 98 10.82 -14.38 -14.85
C ILE A 98 11.01 -13.13 -15.72
N ALA A 99 9.92 -12.70 -16.34
CA ALA A 99 9.86 -11.45 -17.08
C ALA A 99 8.79 -10.52 -16.50
N VAL A 100 9.14 -9.25 -16.30
CA VAL A 100 8.20 -8.20 -15.88
C VAL A 100 8.10 -7.14 -16.97
N PHE A 101 6.88 -6.84 -17.40
CA PHE A 101 6.56 -5.67 -18.20
C PHE A 101 5.72 -4.73 -17.33
N TYR A 102 6.27 -3.58 -16.96
CA TYR A 102 5.58 -2.55 -16.19
C TYR A 102 5.30 -1.34 -17.06
N TYR A 103 4.06 -0.85 -17.03
CA TYR A 103 3.64 0.34 -17.75
C TYR A 103 2.86 1.27 -16.84
N ALA A 104 3.36 2.50 -16.67
CA ALA A 104 2.64 3.61 -16.07
C ALA A 104 2.40 4.70 -17.12
N GLY A 105 1.16 5.17 -17.25
CA GLY A 105 0.75 6.15 -18.27
C GLY A 105 -0.74 6.07 -18.60
N HIS A 106 -1.16 6.74 -19.68
CA HIS A 106 -2.54 6.64 -20.18
C HIS A 106 -2.78 5.33 -20.91
N ALA A 107 -3.86 4.65 -20.57
CA ALA A 107 -4.33 3.48 -21.30
C ALA A 107 -5.87 3.43 -21.34
N LEU A 108 -6.41 2.79 -22.38
CA LEU A 108 -7.85 2.70 -22.59
C LEU A 108 -8.23 1.39 -23.29
N GLN A 109 -9.53 1.14 -23.43
CA GLN A 109 -10.02 -0.01 -24.19
C GLN A 109 -10.70 0.42 -25.49
N ALA A 110 -10.46 -0.35 -26.56
CA ALA A 110 -11.29 -0.34 -27.77
C ALA A 110 -11.67 -1.78 -28.15
N SER A 111 -12.98 -2.05 -28.30
CA SER A 111 -13.50 -3.37 -28.72
C SER A 111 -12.95 -4.55 -27.90
N GLY A 112 -12.87 -4.40 -26.56
CA GLY A 112 -12.34 -5.43 -25.66
C GLY A 112 -10.82 -5.59 -25.65
N ARG A 113 -10.06 -4.75 -26.38
CA ARG A 113 -8.58 -4.77 -26.38
C ARG A 113 -8.02 -3.61 -25.58
N ASN A 114 -6.98 -3.87 -24.81
CA ASN A 114 -6.23 -2.88 -24.04
C ASN A 114 -5.22 -2.15 -24.93
N LEU A 115 -5.31 -0.82 -24.92
CA LEU A 115 -4.50 0.11 -25.71
C LEU A 115 -3.66 0.97 -24.76
N LEU A 116 -2.33 0.80 -24.81
CA LEU A 116 -1.36 1.61 -24.07
C LEU A 116 -0.94 2.80 -24.96
N LEU A 117 -1.02 4.03 -24.45
CA LEU A 117 -0.85 5.22 -25.28
C LEU A 117 0.60 5.73 -25.27
N PRO A 118 1.24 5.90 -26.44
CA PRO A 118 2.47 6.70 -26.53
C PRO A 118 2.16 8.18 -26.27
N VAL A 119 3.17 8.95 -25.89
CA VAL A 119 3.00 10.37 -25.51
C VAL A 119 2.59 11.27 -26.67
N ASP A 120 2.94 10.90 -27.90
CA ASP A 120 2.65 11.62 -29.14
C ASP A 120 1.48 11.02 -29.95
N VAL A 121 0.56 10.33 -29.27
CA VAL A 121 -0.67 9.76 -29.88
C VAL A 121 -1.53 10.86 -30.54
N ASP A 122 -2.00 10.61 -31.77
CA ASP A 122 -2.93 11.51 -32.46
C ASP A 122 -4.36 11.38 -31.90
N THR A 123 -4.77 12.36 -31.11
CA THR A 123 -6.10 12.43 -30.50
C THR A 123 -7.15 13.14 -31.36
N SER A 124 -6.92 13.31 -32.68
CA SER A 124 -7.88 13.98 -33.58
C SER A 124 -9.13 13.15 -33.87
N SER A 125 -9.05 11.82 -33.77
CA SER A 125 -10.18 10.90 -33.94
C SER A 125 -9.96 9.58 -33.21
N ALA A 126 -11.04 8.85 -32.93
CA ALA A 126 -10.97 7.52 -32.31
C ALA A 126 -10.13 6.53 -33.14
N GLN A 127 -10.23 6.60 -34.46
CA GLN A 127 -9.50 5.73 -35.38
C GLN A 127 -7.99 5.97 -35.31
N ARG A 128 -7.58 7.24 -35.17
CA ARG A 128 -6.17 7.63 -35.01
C ARG A 128 -5.61 7.16 -33.67
N VAL A 129 -6.34 7.37 -32.58
CA VAL A 129 -5.96 6.86 -31.25
C VAL A 129 -5.75 5.35 -31.27
N VAL A 130 -6.67 4.60 -31.89
CA VAL A 130 -6.55 3.13 -32.02
C VAL A 130 -5.37 2.73 -32.91
N ALA A 131 -5.08 3.48 -33.96
CA ALA A 131 -3.98 3.18 -34.89
C ALA A 131 -2.60 3.43 -34.29
N ASP A 132 -2.46 4.46 -33.47
CA ASP A 132 -1.19 4.88 -32.86
C ASP A 132 -0.88 4.14 -31.54
N ALA A 133 -1.90 3.56 -30.90
CA ALA A 133 -1.73 2.89 -29.62
C ALA A 133 -1.00 1.54 -29.70
N LEU A 134 -0.31 1.19 -28.62
CA LEU A 134 0.28 -0.13 -28.43
C LEU A 134 -0.77 -1.08 -27.86
N VAL A 135 -1.12 -2.12 -28.61
CA VAL A 135 -2.06 -3.13 -28.13
C VAL A 135 -1.38 -4.13 -27.21
N LEU A 136 -1.88 -4.26 -25.98
CA LEU A 136 -1.31 -5.16 -24.96
C LEU A 136 -1.25 -6.61 -25.42
N ASN A 137 -2.31 -7.12 -26.06
CA ASN A 137 -2.36 -8.51 -26.52
C ASN A 137 -1.26 -8.82 -27.53
N ASP A 138 -0.81 -7.84 -28.33
CA ASP A 138 0.30 -8.04 -29.27
C ASP A 138 1.62 -8.31 -28.52
N LEU A 139 1.79 -7.75 -27.32
CA LEU A 139 2.96 -8.01 -26.47
C LEU A 139 2.83 -9.36 -25.76
N ILE A 140 1.64 -9.66 -25.23
CA ILE A 140 1.35 -10.96 -24.61
C ILE A 140 1.57 -12.09 -25.62
N ASP A 141 1.14 -11.92 -26.87
CA ASP A 141 1.29 -12.92 -27.93
C ASP A 141 2.75 -13.26 -28.25
N ILE A 142 3.70 -12.34 -27.98
CA ILE A 142 5.13 -12.59 -28.14
C ILE A 142 5.65 -13.57 -27.08
N VAL A 143 5.14 -13.49 -25.85
CA VAL A 143 5.69 -14.23 -24.70
C VAL A 143 4.80 -15.38 -24.22
N LYS A 144 3.52 -15.44 -24.60
CA LYS A 144 2.55 -16.42 -24.07
C LYS A 144 2.89 -17.88 -24.40
N ASN A 145 3.62 -18.09 -25.49
CA ASN A 145 4.05 -19.42 -25.95
C ASN A 145 5.48 -19.75 -25.50
N ASP A 146 6.12 -18.87 -24.73
CA ASP A 146 7.42 -19.16 -24.14
C ASP A 146 7.25 -20.33 -23.14
N PRO A 147 7.89 -21.49 -23.36
CA PRO A 147 7.76 -22.63 -22.47
C PRO A 147 8.49 -22.43 -21.14
N VAL A 148 9.27 -21.35 -21.01
CA VAL A 148 10.11 -21.07 -19.85
C VAL A 148 9.52 -19.91 -19.05
N GLY A 149 9.34 -20.11 -17.75
CA GLY A 149 9.23 -19.02 -16.78
C GLY A 149 7.92 -18.24 -16.74
N LEU A 150 7.78 -17.41 -15.71
CA LEU A 150 6.61 -16.59 -15.42
C LEU A 150 6.69 -15.24 -16.15
N LYS A 151 5.60 -14.80 -16.78
CA LYS A 151 5.50 -13.51 -17.47
C LYS A 151 4.46 -12.63 -16.80
N LEU A 152 4.88 -11.46 -16.32
CA LEU A 152 4.03 -10.53 -15.58
C LEU A 152 3.86 -9.23 -16.36
N PHE A 153 2.61 -8.89 -16.70
CA PHE A 153 2.26 -7.60 -17.27
C PHE A 153 1.56 -6.76 -16.20
N ILE A 154 2.20 -5.70 -15.74
CA ILE A 154 1.72 -4.84 -14.66
C ILE A 154 1.35 -3.49 -15.26
N LEU A 155 0.06 -3.15 -15.20
CA LEU A 155 -0.50 -1.94 -15.76
C LEU A 155 -0.87 -0.98 -14.63
N ASP A 156 0.00 -0.02 -14.39
CA ASP A 156 -0.24 1.16 -13.56
C ASP A 156 -0.79 2.32 -14.41
N ALA A 157 -1.81 2.00 -15.19
CA ALA A 157 -2.50 2.95 -16.03
C ALA A 157 -3.90 3.20 -15.48
N CYS A 158 -4.30 4.46 -15.45
CA CYS A 158 -5.66 4.80 -15.10
C CYS A 158 -6.65 4.17 -16.09
N ARG A 159 -7.80 3.71 -15.58
CA ARG A 159 -8.94 3.30 -16.42
C ARG A 159 -9.85 4.49 -16.77
N ASN A 160 -9.48 5.74 -16.46
CA ASN A 160 -10.15 6.92 -17.00
C ASN A 160 -9.54 7.28 -18.37
N ASN A 161 -10.41 7.61 -19.33
CA ASN A 161 -10.00 7.84 -20.69
C ASN A 161 -9.76 9.35 -20.93
N PRO A 162 -8.58 9.79 -21.34
CA PRO A 162 -8.38 11.18 -21.77
C PRO A 162 -9.18 11.53 -23.05
N ALA A 163 -9.65 10.52 -23.78
CA ALA A 163 -10.42 10.61 -25.01
C ALA A 163 -11.96 10.42 -24.80
N THR A 164 -12.52 10.88 -23.66
CA THR A 164 -13.97 10.76 -23.34
C THR A 164 -14.90 11.34 -24.40
N ASN A 165 -14.39 12.25 -25.22
CA ASN A 165 -15.12 12.92 -26.29
C ASN A 165 -15.46 12.00 -27.47
N PHE A 166 -14.82 10.83 -27.58
CA PHE A 166 -15.05 9.89 -28.67
C PHE A 166 -16.00 8.75 -28.27
N GLN A 167 -17.08 8.57 -29.05
CA GLN A 167 -17.94 7.39 -28.91
C GLN A 167 -17.12 6.11 -29.16
N GLY A 168 -17.24 5.13 -28.27
CA GLY A 168 -16.54 3.83 -28.38
C GLY A 168 -15.24 3.69 -27.58
N LEU A 169 -14.66 4.79 -27.08
CA LEU A 169 -13.44 4.75 -26.25
C LEU A 169 -13.71 5.05 -24.77
N ARG A 170 -14.97 5.26 -24.37
CA ARG A 170 -15.34 5.74 -23.01
C ARG A 170 -15.07 4.75 -21.86
N GLN A 171 -14.59 3.54 -22.17
CA GLN A 171 -14.33 2.49 -21.19
C GLN A 171 -12.84 2.42 -20.90
N GLY A 172 -12.49 2.25 -19.63
CA GLY A 172 -11.12 1.92 -19.22
C GLY A 172 -10.71 0.52 -19.66
N LEU A 173 -9.55 0.05 -19.19
CA LEU A 173 -8.98 -1.25 -19.58
C LEU A 173 -9.99 -2.41 -19.53
N ALA A 174 -9.96 -3.28 -20.53
CA ALA A 174 -10.59 -4.60 -20.56
C ALA A 174 -9.90 -5.58 -19.61
N ASP A 175 -10.67 -6.55 -19.12
CA ASP A 175 -10.08 -7.76 -18.55
C ASP A 175 -9.44 -8.57 -19.68
N THR A 176 -8.16 -8.91 -19.53
CA THR A 176 -7.43 -9.72 -20.50
C THR A 176 -7.03 -11.04 -19.86
N GLU A 177 -7.49 -12.15 -20.43
CA GLU A 177 -7.00 -13.48 -20.08
C GLU A 177 -5.90 -13.89 -21.05
N ALA A 178 -4.77 -14.31 -20.49
CA ALA A 178 -3.60 -14.72 -21.27
C ALA A 178 -3.60 -16.24 -21.52
N GLY A 179 -4.71 -16.81 -21.99
CA GLY A 179 -4.81 -18.19 -22.50
C GLY A 179 -4.12 -19.27 -21.65
N SER A 180 -3.43 -20.21 -22.29
CA SER A 180 -2.78 -21.38 -21.66
C SER A 180 -1.31 -21.15 -21.23
N GLY A 181 -0.82 -19.90 -21.23
CA GLY A 181 0.57 -19.59 -20.89
C GLY A 181 0.77 -19.21 -19.42
N GLN A 182 2.01 -19.27 -18.91
CA GLN A 182 2.38 -18.82 -17.55
C GLN A 182 2.42 -17.28 -17.47
N VAL A 183 1.29 -16.63 -17.77
CA VAL A 183 1.18 -15.17 -17.87
C VAL A 183 0.15 -14.65 -16.87
N LEU A 184 0.54 -13.67 -16.05
CA LEU A 184 -0.39 -12.89 -15.22
C LEU A 184 -0.42 -11.44 -15.68
N VAL A 185 -1.62 -10.87 -15.70
CA VAL A 185 -1.82 -9.44 -15.92
C VAL A 185 -2.34 -8.80 -14.64
N ALA A 186 -1.62 -7.81 -14.12
CA ALA A 186 -1.99 -7.06 -12.93
C ALA A 186 -2.41 -5.63 -13.31
N TYR A 187 -3.48 -5.16 -12.70
CA TYR A 187 -4.08 -3.85 -12.94
C TYR A 187 -4.10 -3.05 -11.65
N ALA A 188 -3.73 -1.77 -11.73
CA ALA A 188 -3.75 -0.86 -10.59
C ALA A 188 -5.16 -0.65 -10.00
N THR A 189 -6.23 -0.86 -10.77
CA THR A 189 -7.61 -0.75 -10.30
C THR A 189 -8.57 -1.70 -11.04
N SER A 190 -9.75 -1.92 -10.46
CA SER A 190 -10.81 -2.78 -10.99
C SER A 190 -11.51 -2.16 -12.20
N ALA A 191 -12.21 -2.99 -12.98
CA ALA A 191 -12.96 -2.54 -14.14
C ALA A 191 -13.98 -1.45 -13.80
N GLY A 192 -13.97 -0.36 -14.57
CA GLY A 192 -14.87 0.78 -14.41
C GLY A 192 -14.48 1.79 -13.32
N GLU A 193 -13.40 1.56 -12.57
CA GLU A 193 -12.93 2.43 -11.49
C GLU A 193 -11.67 3.20 -11.90
N VAL A 194 -11.37 4.34 -11.29
CA VAL A 194 -10.18 5.16 -11.61
C VAL A 194 -9.02 4.78 -10.68
N ALA A 195 -7.80 4.68 -11.21
CA ALA A 195 -6.62 4.49 -10.35
C ALA A 195 -6.34 5.82 -9.65
N TYR A 196 -6.07 5.79 -8.36
CA TYR A 196 -5.85 7.01 -7.61
C TYR A 196 -4.38 7.38 -7.74
N ASP A 197 -4.05 8.51 -8.35
CA ASP A 197 -2.64 8.91 -8.53
C ASP A 197 -1.96 9.30 -7.20
N GLY A 198 -2.72 9.63 -6.16
CA GLY A 198 -2.17 10.09 -4.88
C GLY A 198 -1.76 11.56 -4.87
N THR A 199 -1.30 12.04 -3.71
CA THR A 199 -0.72 13.39 -3.53
C THR A 199 0.76 13.34 -3.15
N GLY A 200 1.34 12.15 -3.12
CA GLY A 200 2.73 11.89 -2.78
C GLY A 200 3.62 11.80 -4.03
N LEU A 201 4.90 11.54 -3.82
CA LEU A 201 5.90 11.42 -4.89
C LEU A 201 5.59 10.31 -5.89
N ASN A 202 4.98 9.22 -5.42
CA ASN A 202 4.62 8.03 -6.19
C ASN A 202 3.14 7.69 -5.99
N SER A 203 2.56 6.95 -6.93
CA SER A 203 1.19 6.48 -6.80
C SER A 203 1.05 5.46 -5.65
N PRO A 204 -0.14 5.36 -5.02
CA PRO A 204 -0.49 4.31 -4.08
C PRO A 204 -0.16 2.91 -4.60
N TYR A 205 -0.42 2.64 -5.89
CA TYR A 205 -0.22 1.33 -6.47
C TYR A 205 1.27 0.99 -6.63
N SER A 206 2.07 1.88 -7.23
CA SER A 206 3.51 1.62 -7.41
C SER A 206 4.22 1.57 -6.05
N SER A 207 3.81 2.39 -5.08
CA SER A 207 4.33 2.33 -3.71
C SER A 207 4.04 0.99 -3.04
N ALA A 208 2.78 0.53 -3.11
CA ALA A 208 2.39 -0.77 -2.56
C ALA A 208 3.06 -1.95 -3.31
N LEU A 209 3.20 -1.84 -4.63
CA LEU A 209 3.89 -2.84 -5.46
C LEU A 209 5.36 -2.94 -5.09
N ALA A 210 6.08 -1.82 -5.03
CA ALA A 210 7.48 -1.79 -4.61
C ALA A 210 7.66 -2.44 -3.23
N ASN A 211 6.79 -2.10 -2.28
CA ASN A 211 6.79 -2.71 -0.94
C ASN A 211 6.57 -4.23 -1.01
N ALA A 212 5.56 -4.69 -1.74
CA ALA A 212 5.21 -6.12 -1.79
C ALA A 212 6.29 -6.97 -2.48
N LEU A 213 6.89 -6.48 -3.58
CA LEU A 213 7.95 -7.17 -4.32
C LEU A 213 9.18 -7.47 -3.44
N GLN A 214 9.44 -6.64 -2.44
CA GLN A 214 10.60 -6.76 -1.55
C GLN A 214 10.34 -7.61 -0.30
N ARG A 215 9.07 -8.01 -0.04
CA ARG A 215 8.73 -8.85 1.12
C ARG A 215 9.26 -10.28 0.89
N PRO A 216 10.02 -10.85 1.85
CA PRO A 216 10.59 -12.17 1.67
C PRO A 216 9.50 -13.25 1.65
N ASN A 217 9.71 -14.28 0.83
CA ASN A 217 8.91 -15.50 0.79
C ASN A 217 7.42 -15.32 0.41
N LEU A 218 7.02 -14.17 -0.16
CA LEU A 218 5.70 -14.03 -0.77
C LEU A 218 5.71 -14.65 -2.16
N ASP A 219 4.80 -15.60 -2.41
CA ASP A 219 4.56 -16.01 -3.79
C ASP A 219 3.90 -14.88 -4.59
N VAL A 220 3.86 -14.99 -5.91
CA VAL A 220 3.33 -13.92 -6.77
C VAL A 220 1.85 -13.59 -6.50
N TYR A 221 1.02 -14.58 -6.16
CA TYR A 221 -0.38 -14.32 -5.79
C TYR A 221 -0.48 -13.61 -4.44
N ASP A 222 0.32 -14.04 -3.46
CA ASP A 222 0.46 -13.39 -2.16
C ASP A 222 1.02 -11.97 -2.26
N THR A 223 1.93 -11.74 -3.20
CA THR A 223 2.47 -10.42 -3.53
C THR A 223 1.34 -9.51 -4.00
N PHE A 224 0.58 -9.87 -5.03
CA PHE A 224 -0.51 -9.01 -5.50
C PHE A 224 -1.71 -8.93 -4.55
N ARG A 225 -1.93 -9.94 -3.69
CA ARG A 225 -2.89 -9.84 -2.58
C ARG A 225 -2.45 -8.80 -1.56
N THR A 226 -1.15 -8.74 -1.27
CA THR A 226 -0.55 -7.72 -0.41
C THR A 226 -0.68 -6.33 -1.03
N VAL A 227 -0.31 -6.17 -2.31
CA VAL A 227 -0.48 -4.89 -3.04
C VAL A 227 -1.93 -4.43 -2.95
N ARG A 228 -2.87 -5.35 -3.22
CA ARG A 228 -4.30 -5.07 -3.09
C ARG A 228 -4.66 -4.62 -1.67
N GLY A 229 -4.15 -5.27 -0.63
CA GLY A 229 -4.39 -4.89 0.77
C GLY A 229 -3.88 -3.49 1.09
N ASP A 230 -2.63 -3.19 0.75
CA ASP A 230 -1.94 -1.94 1.04
C ASP A 230 -2.59 -0.76 0.28
N VAL A 231 -2.85 -0.90 -1.03
CA VAL A 231 -3.54 0.12 -1.84
C VAL A 231 -4.93 0.40 -1.30
N ARG A 232 -5.64 -0.66 -0.89
CA ARG A 232 -6.98 -0.52 -0.32
C ARG A 232 -6.94 0.17 1.03
N GLN A 233 -6.00 -0.16 1.91
CA GLN A 233 -5.86 0.57 3.17
C GLN A 233 -5.55 2.04 2.92
N ALA A 234 -4.62 2.30 2.02
CA ALA A 234 -4.10 3.61 1.70
C ALA A 234 -5.10 4.59 1.10
N THR A 235 -5.91 4.10 0.16
CA THR A 235 -6.89 4.91 -0.58
C THR A 235 -8.24 4.95 0.12
N GLY A 236 -8.32 4.48 1.37
CA GLY A 236 -9.61 4.22 2.02
C GLY A 236 -10.44 3.19 1.24
N ASN A 237 -9.83 2.38 0.38
CA ASN A 237 -10.44 1.40 -0.51
C ASN A 237 -11.20 2.05 -1.68
N ALA A 238 -10.81 3.26 -2.10
CA ALA A 238 -11.25 3.87 -3.34
C ALA A 238 -10.60 3.21 -4.57
N GLN A 239 -9.39 2.67 -4.41
CA GLN A 239 -8.70 1.91 -5.45
C GLN A 239 -8.60 0.44 -5.07
N ILE A 240 -8.88 -0.44 -6.03
CA ILE A 240 -8.96 -1.89 -5.82
C ILE A 240 -8.14 -2.61 -6.90
N PRO A 241 -6.85 -2.90 -6.64
CA PRO A 241 -6.02 -3.64 -7.59
C PRO A 241 -6.57 -5.01 -7.93
N TRP A 242 -6.37 -5.45 -9.16
CA TRP A 242 -6.90 -6.72 -9.68
C TRP A 242 -5.85 -7.47 -10.49
N ILE A 243 -5.92 -8.80 -10.53
CA ILE A 243 -5.07 -9.64 -11.37
C ILE A 243 -5.93 -10.62 -12.18
N THR A 244 -5.49 -10.93 -13.40
CA THR A 244 -6.07 -11.96 -14.27
C THR A 244 -4.99 -12.93 -14.74
N GLY A 245 -5.41 -14.15 -15.07
CA GLY A 245 -4.52 -15.23 -15.48
C GLY A 245 -4.36 -16.32 -14.42
N SER A 246 -3.85 -17.46 -14.86
CA SER A 246 -3.56 -18.63 -14.03
C SER A 246 -2.14 -19.10 -14.32
N ILE A 247 -1.40 -19.44 -13.27
CA ILE A 247 -0.05 -19.98 -13.39
C ILE A 247 0.06 -21.26 -12.58
N GLU A 248 0.95 -22.15 -13.00
CA GLU A 248 1.22 -23.42 -12.31
C GLU A 248 2.51 -23.33 -11.48
N THR A 249 3.41 -22.41 -11.86
CA THR A 249 4.70 -22.23 -11.19
C THR A 249 4.58 -21.35 -9.96
N ARG A 250 4.99 -21.86 -8.80
CA ARG A 250 5.21 -21.01 -7.62
C ARG A 250 6.46 -20.17 -7.82
N PHE A 251 6.31 -18.87 -7.86
CA PHE A 251 7.42 -17.92 -7.97
C PHE A 251 7.43 -16.97 -6.77
N VAL A 252 8.63 -16.65 -6.27
CA VAL A 252 8.88 -15.71 -5.17
C VAL A 252 9.92 -14.68 -5.62
N PHE A 253 9.58 -13.39 -5.55
CA PHE A 253 10.49 -12.31 -5.94
C PHE A 253 11.74 -12.25 -5.07
N ARG A 254 11.57 -12.40 -3.75
CA ARG A 254 12.67 -12.42 -2.79
C ARG A 254 12.64 -13.71 -1.96
N PRO A 255 13.40 -14.75 -2.36
CA PRO A 255 13.52 -15.96 -1.56
C PRO A 255 14.08 -15.64 -0.18
N GLN A 256 13.57 -16.30 0.86
CA GLN A 256 14.17 -16.20 2.19
C GLN A 256 15.51 -16.93 2.17
N VAL A 257 16.60 -16.20 2.38
CA VAL A 257 17.88 -16.84 2.70
C VAL A 257 17.69 -17.55 4.02
N ALA A 258 17.97 -18.85 4.08
CA ALA A 258 17.96 -19.61 5.32
C ALA A 258 19.05 -19.04 6.24
N ILE A 259 18.68 -18.06 7.07
CA ILE A 259 19.52 -17.64 8.17
C ILE A 259 19.39 -18.73 9.21
N LEU A 260 20.44 -19.54 9.35
CA LEU A 260 20.69 -20.32 10.56
C LEU A 260 20.61 -19.35 11.74
N ASN A 261 19.54 -19.47 12.53
CA ASN A 261 19.36 -18.82 13.83
C ASN A 261 19.75 -17.34 13.87
N ALA A 262 18.91 -16.46 13.33
CA ALA A 262 18.83 -15.12 13.89
C ALA A 262 18.21 -15.28 15.28
N GLU A 263 19.07 -15.37 16.30
CA GLU A 263 18.65 -15.26 17.70
C GLU A 263 17.67 -14.09 17.82
N ALA A 264 16.53 -14.35 18.45
CA ALA A 264 15.64 -13.31 18.91
C ALA A 264 16.49 -12.34 19.71
N VAL A 265 16.78 -11.16 19.14
CA VAL A 265 17.39 -10.06 19.87
C VAL A 265 16.40 -9.72 20.98
N LEU A 266 16.69 -10.24 22.17
CA LEU A 266 16.04 -9.86 23.40
C LEU A 266 16.03 -8.32 23.49
N PRO A 267 15.00 -7.72 24.12
CA PRO A 267 14.91 -6.27 24.21
C PRO A 267 16.23 -5.75 24.78
N PRO A 268 16.86 -4.72 24.18
CA PRO A 268 17.96 -4.07 24.85
C PRO A 268 17.37 -3.54 26.16
N THR A 269 17.84 -4.13 27.27
CA THR A 269 17.75 -3.52 28.59
C THR A 269 18.15 -2.07 28.46
N GLU A 270 17.39 -1.19 29.10
CA GLU A 270 17.63 0.25 29.22
C GLU A 270 19.13 0.57 29.19
N THR A 271 19.65 0.83 28.00
CA THR A 271 20.99 1.33 27.81
C THR A 271 20.80 2.80 27.54
N SER A 272 21.25 3.60 28.48
CA SER A 272 21.24 5.07 28.47
C SER A 272 22.11 5.69 27.37
N SER A 273 22.50 4.90 26.36
CA SER A 273 23.31 5.34 25.23
C SER A 273 22.39 5.79 24.10
N PRO A 274 22.65 6.95 23.45
CA PRO A 274 21.87 7.38 22.30
C PRO A 274 21.89 6.32 21.20
N VAL A 275 20.72 6.01 20.63
CA VAL A 275 20.65 5.17 19.43
C VAL A 275 21.33 5.94 18.29
N ALA A 276 22.40 5.37 17.75
CA ALA A 276 23.19 5.99 16.69
C ALA A 276 22.48 5.83 15.33
N ILE A 277 22.26 6.95 14.63
CA ILE A 277 21.50 6.97 13.36
C ILE A 277 22.20 6.15 12.28
N ASP A 278 23.54 6.19 12.27
CA ASP A 278 24.37 5.42 11.34
C ASP A 278 24.20 3.91 11.53
N GLU A 279 24.17 3.41 12.77
CA GLU A 279 23.93 1.99 13.07
C GLU A 279 22.53 1.53 12.63
N VAL A 280 21.52 2.37 12.90
CA VAL A 280 20.15 2.11 12.46
C VAL A 280 20.12 2.02 10.93
N LEU A 281 20.61 3.05 10.23
CA LEU A 281 20.59 3.10 8.78
C LEU A 281 21.39 1.96 8.15
N TRP A 282 22.59 1.69 8.66
CA TRP A 282 23.46 0.62 8.17
C TRP A 282 22.77 -0.74 8.19
N THR A 283 21.99 -1.03 9.25
CA THR A 283 21.21 -2.27 9.35
C THR A 283 20.26 -2.48 8.16
N PHE A 284 19.79 -1.41 7.52
CA PHE A 284 18.90 -1.46 6.36
C PHE A 284 19.62 -1.38 5.02
N ILE A 285 20.75 -0.68 4.93
CA ILE A 285 21.45 -0.45 3.65
C ILE A 285 22.67 -1.36 3.43
N LYS A 286 23.14 -2.11 4.43
CA LYS A 286 24.35 -2.94 4.32
C LYS A 286 24.32 -3.94 3.16
N ASP A 287 23.13 -4.39 2.77
CA ASP A 287 22.90 -5.32 1.67
C ASP A 287 22.22 -4.62 0.47
N SER A 288 22.24 -3.28 0.45
CA SER A 288 21.71 -2.51 -0.67
C SER A 288 22.52 -2.82 -1.92
N PRO A 289 21.87 -2.93 -3.10
CA PRO A 289 22.59 -3.04 -4.35
C PRO A 289 22.79 -1.71 -5.07
N ASP A 290 22.37 -0.59 -4.46
CA ASP A 290 22.58 0.76 -4.98
C ASP A 290 23.89 1.35 -4.44
N PRO A 291 24.90 1.60 -5.30
CA PRO A 291 26.15 2.20 -4.85
C PRO A 291 26.00 3.59 -4.20
N ALA A 292 24.94 4.33 -4.55
CA ALA A 292 24.67 5.67 -4.04
C ALA A 292 24.32 5.65 -2.54
N ASP A 293 23.72 4.57 -2.04
CA ASP A 293 23.45 4.40 -0.61
C ASP A 293 24.74 4.42 0.20
N PHE A 294 25.72 3.65 -0.26
CA PHE A 294 27.00 3.52 0.42
C PHE A 294 27.85 4.77 0.28
N GLU A 295 27.86 5.42 -0.89
CA GLU A 295 28.57 6.68 -1.09
C GLU A 295 28.00 7.79 -0.19
N ARG A 296 26.67 7.93 -0.18
CA ARG A 296 25.99 8.91 0.67
C ARG A 296 26.21 8.60 2.16
N PHE A 297 26.22 7.32 2.54
CA PHE A 297 26.53 6.89 3.90
C PHE A 297 27.95 7.29 4.32
N ALA A 298 28.97 6.92 3.55
CA ALA A 298 30.36 7.25 3.86
C ALA A 298 30.58 8.77 3.95
N ARG A 299 29.94 9.54 3.06
CA ARG A 299 30.00 11.00 3.06
C ARG A 299 29.35 11.65 4.28
N ILE A 300 28.19 11.15 4.71
CA ILE A 300 27.42 11.73 5.84
C ILE A 300 27.97 11.23 7.20
N PHE A 301 28.49 10.01 7.25
CA PHE A 301 29.00 9.39 8.47
C PHE A 301 30.48 8.98 8.34
N PRO A 302 31.41 9.93 8.10
CA PRO A 302 32.83 9.62 7.87
C PRO A 302 33.54 9.01 9.10
N HIS A 303 32.92 9.11 10.28
CA HIS A 303 33.44 8.56 11.54
C HIS A 303 32.69 7.29 12.00
N SER A 304 31.73 6.79 11.21
CA SER A 304 31.06 5.53 11.51
C SER A 304 32.03 4.35 11.39
N ALA A 305 31.82 3.32 12.20
CA ALA A 305 32.55 2.06 12.08
C ALA A 305 32.36 1.41 10.69
N HIS A 306 31.26 1.74 10.00
CA HIS A 306 30.89 1.18 8.70
C HIS A 306 31.35 2.02 7.50
N ALA A 307 31.98 3.19 7.72
CA ALA A 307 32.33 4.11 6.64
C ALA A 307 33.28 3.47 5.59
N ALA A 308 34.31 2.78 6.06
CA ALA A 308 35.27 2.09 5.18
C ALA A 308 34.63 0.93 4.41
N GLU A 309 33.71 0.19 5.03
CA GLU A 309 32.97 -0.89 4.36
C GLU A 309 32.02 -0.31 3.29
N ALA A 310 31.36 0.81 3.59
CA ALA A 310 30.50 1.52 2.64
C ALA A 310 31.29 1.98 1.40
N GLU A 311 32.44 2.65 1.58
CA GLU A 311 33.28 3.07 0.45
C GLU A 311 33.68 1.89 -0.45
N GLU A 312 34.08 0.77 0.14
CA GLU A 312 34.44 -0.43 -0.62
C GLU A 312 33.26 -1.01 -1.39
N LYS A 313 32.11 -1.17 -0.73
CA LYS A 313 30.88 -1.68 -1.35
C LYS A 313 30.42 -0.81 -2.50
N SER A 314 30.47 0.52 -2.34
CA SER A 314 30.16 1.46 -3.41
C SER A 314 31.02 1.20 -4.64
N ARG A 315 32.36 1.14 -4.50
CA ARG A 315 33.27 0.90 -5.63
C ARG A 315 33.01 -0.43 -6.34
N VAL A 316 32.85 -1.51 -5.58
CA VAL A 316 32.60 -2.86 -6.14
C VAL A 316 31.29 -2.88 -6.92
N GLN A 317 30.25 -2.23 -6.40
CA GLN A 317 28.94 -2.22 -7.01
C GLN A 317 28.87 -1.32 -8.24
N VAL A 318 29.51 -0.14 -8.22
CA VAL A 318 29.70 0.69 -9.41
C VAL A 318 30.41 -0.12 -10.49
N ALA A 319 31.51 -0.81 -10.17
CA ALA A 319 32.24 -1.62 -11.13
C ALA A 319 31.36 -2.75 -11.73
N ALA A 320 30.55 -3.42 -10.90
CA ALA A 320 29.64 -4.47 -11.36
C ALA A 320 28.51 -3.93 -12.26
N LEU A 321 27.89 -2.81 -11.89
CA LEU A 321 26.80 -2.19 -12.65
C LEU A 321 27.29 -1.52 -13.93
N SER A 322 28.44 -0.86 -13.90
CA SER A 322 29.07 -0.27 -15.09
C SER A 322 29.50 -1.35 -16.09
N LYS A 323 29.98 -2.52 -15.63
CA LYS A 323 30.24 -3.68 -16.50
C LYS A 323 28.97 -4.21 -17.18
N ARG A 324 27.80 -4.02 -16.54
CA ARG A 324 26.48 -4.36 -17.09
C ARG A 324 25.86 -3.25 -17.95
N GLY A 325 26.52 -2.09 -18.08
CA GLY A 325 26.01 -0.93 -18.81
C GLY A 325 24.86 -0.19 -18.12
N LEU A 326 24.59 -0.49 -16.84
CA LEU A 326 23.43 0.01 -16.11
C LEU A 326 23.71 1.29 -15.31
N TYR A 327 24.97 1.74 -15.21
CA TYR A 327 25.38 2.84 -14.33
C TYR A 327 26.38 3.78 -15.00
N VAL A 328 25.98 5.04 -15.17
CA VAL A 328 26.79 6.12 -15.78
C VAL A 328 26.53 7.42 -15.00
N ARG A 329 27.60 8.14 -14.63
CA ARG A 329 27.52 9.41 -13.86
C ARG A 329 26.60 9.31 -12.64
N GLU A 330 26.89 8.38 -11.75
CA GLU A 330 26.24 8.25 -10.42
C GLU A 330 24.73 7.87 -10.45
N SER A 331 24.18 7.40 -11.59
CA SER A 331 22.77 7.02 -11.68
C SER A 331 22.50 5.82 -12.61
N LEU A 332 21.38 5.12 -12.37
CA LEU A 332 20.84 4.10 -13.25
C LEU A 332 20.49 4.71 -14.62
N VAL A 333 20.99 4.10 -15.70
CA VAL A 333 20.82 4.63 -17.06
C VAL A 333 19.43 4.26 -17.58
N ALA A 334 18.58 5.26 -17.84
CA ALA A 334 17.41 5.09 -18.69
C ALA A 334 17.86 4.91 -20.14
N SER A 335 17.43 3.84 -20.79
CA SER A 335 17.71 3.59 -22.21
C SER A 335 16.67 4.36 -23.03
N SER A 336 17.08 5.43 -23.71
CA SER A 336 16.15 6.09 -24.63
C SER A 336 16.15 5.35 -25.98
N ILE A 337 15.00 4.79 -26.39
CA ILE A 337 14.79 4.38 -27.79
C ILE A 337 14.66 5.64 -28.67
N ALA A 338 14.25 6.77 -28.09
CA ALA A 338 14.19 8.06 -28.74
C ALA A 338 15.34 8.93 -28.23
N SER A 339 16.35 9.17 -29.07
CA SER A 339 17.44 10.08 -28.75
C SER A 339 16.93 11.51 -28.43
N GLN A 340 17.72 12.18 -27.58
CA GLN A 340 17.78 13.62 -27.26
C GLN A 340 17.12 14.11 -25.96
N VAL A 341 18.01 14.69 -25.13
CA VAL A 341 17.80 15.41 -23.88
C VAL A 341 16.88 16.63 -24.07
N PRO A 342 15.91 16.88 -23.18
CA PRO A 342 15.37 18.21 -22.98
C PRO A 342 15.94 18.87 -21.71
N SER A 343 16.33 20.13 -21.87
CA SER A 343 16.69 21.08 -20.83
C SER A 343 15.48 21.50 -19.99
N ALA A 344 15.77 21.96 -18.77
CA ALA A 344 14.84 22.57 -17.83
C ALA A 344 13.90 23.61 -18.46
N GLY A 345 12.61 23.55 -18.10
CA GLY A 345 11.62 24.59 -18.40
C GLY A 345 10.17 24.11 -18.38
N ASP A 346 9.48 24.48 -17.29
CA ASP A 346 8.07 24.84 -17.20
C ASP A 346 6.96 23.76 -17.31
N VAL A 347 6.31 23.50 -16.16
CA VAL A 347 4.99 22.85 -16.08
C VAL A 347 3.99 23.86 -15.49
N GLU A 348 3.01 24.28 -16.30
CA GLU A 348 1.85 25.05 -15.84
C GLU A 348 0.85 24.15 -15.10
N ALA A 349 0.47 24.59 -13.90
CA ALA A 349 -0.50 23.91 -13.05
C ALA A 349 -1.94 24.14 -13.52
N LYS A 350 -2.72 23.06 -13.69
CA LYS A 350 -4.19 23.10 -13.66
C LYS A 350 -4.73 22.30 -12.47
N GLU A 351 -5.56 22.98 -11.68
CA GLU A 351 -6.21 22.52 -10.46
C GLU A 351 -7.06 21.26 -10.66
N PHE A 352 -6.81 20.24 -9.84
CA PHE A 352 -7.81 19.27 -9.41
C PHE A 352 -7.65 19.01 -7.91
N VAL A 353 -8.72 19.27 -7.15
CA VAL A 353 -8.76 19.24 -5.69
C VAL A 353 -9.32 17.89 -5.23
N PHE A 354 -8.58 17.15 -4.39
CA PHE A 354 -9.19 16.19 -3.48
C PHE A 354 -8.48 16.17 -2.12
N GLN A 355 -9.29 16.25 -1.07
CA GLN A 355 -8.90 16.43 0.32
C GLN A 355 -8.96 15.08 1.03
N GLN A 356 -7.83 14.62 1.57
CA GLN A 356 -7.81 13.53 2.54
C GLN A 356 -8.37 13.98 3.89
N SER A 357 -9.00 13.03 4.56
CA SER A 357 -9.89 13.18 5.71
C SER A 357 -9.15 13.42 7.03
N GLY A 358 -9.75 14.26 7.87
CA GLY A 358 -9.39 14.41 9.28
C GLY A 358 -8.91 15.79 9.68
N GLU A 359 -8.38 16.58 8.76
CA GLU A 359 -7.78 17.87 9.08
C GLU A 359 -8.16 18.96 8.09
N ARG A 360 -9.16 19.76 8.44
CA ARG A 360 -9.18 21.14 7.97
C ARG A 360 -8.41 21.99 8.96
N ALA A 361 -7.09 22.07 8.79
CA ALA A 361 -6.60 23.41 8.50
C ALA A 361 -7.32 23.80 7.20
N VAL A 362 -8.16 24.84 7.29
CA VAL A 362 -9.07 25.31 6.24
C VAL A 362 -8.47 25.04 4.86
N SER A 363 -9.22 24.40 3.97
CA SER A 363 -8.73 24.03 2.64
C SER A 363 -8.21 25.20 1.81
N GLU A 364 -8.55 26.42 2.20
CA GLU A 364 -8.04 27.66 1.61
C GLU A 364 -6.58 27.93 1.97
N THR A 365 -6.05 27.38 3.06
CA THR A 365 -4.64 27.56 3.47
C THR A 365 -3.64 26.69 2.70
N PHE A 366 -4.08 25.60 2.04
CA PHE A 366 -3.19 24.60 1.41
C PHE A 366 -3.30 24.50 -0.12
N ARG A 367 -4.07 25.35 -0.78
CA ARG A 367 -3.94 25.57 -2.25
C ARG A 367 -2.60 26.21 -2.64
N MET A 368 -1.75 26.54 -1.67
CA MET A 368 -0.43 27.14 -1.90
C MET A 368 0.70 26.12 -2.10
N TRP A 369 0.46 24.82 -1.97
CA TRP A 369 1.54 23.83 -2.10
C TRP A 369 1.73 23.40 -3.56
N PRO A 370 2.87 23.72 -4.20
CA PRO A 370 3.10 23.38 -5.59
C PRO A 370 3.54 21.92 -5.73
N GLY A 371 3.17 21.26 -6.83
CA GLY A 371 3.62 19.89 -7.15
C GLY A 371 5.13 19.75 -7.29
N VAL A 372 5.83 20.87 -7.51
CA VAL A 372 7.29 21.00 -7.45
C VAL A 372 7.61 22.24 -6.62
N LEU A 373 8.45 22.10 -5.58
CA LEU A 373 8.83 23.22 -4.73
C LEU A 373 9.67 24.25 -5.52
N PRO A 374 9.32 25.55 -5.51
CA PRO A 374 10.02 26.57 -6.29
C PRO A 374 11.48 26.70 -5.86
N GLU A 375 12.39 26.76 -6.84
CA GLU A 375 13.80 27.02 -6.61
C GLU A 375 14.00 28.45 -6.12
N THR A 376 14.35 28.59 -4.84
CA THR A 376 14.66 29.88 -4.24
C THR A 376 15.90 29.71 -3.40
N ALA A 377 16.78 30.72 -3.43
CA ALA A 377 18.07 30.73 -2.74
C ALA A 377 17.99 30.64 -1.19
N GLY A 378 16.79 30.44 -0.63
CA GLY A 378 16.54 30.08 0.77
C GLY A 378 15.11 29.61 1.11
N GLY A 379 14.22 29.32 0.15
CA GLY A 379 12.78 29.08 0.40
C GLY A 379 12.36 27.62 0.62
N MET A 380 11.06 27.31 0.54
CA MET A 380 10.37 26.07 1.03
C MET A 380 11.11 24.73 0.85
N ARG A 381 11.92 24.57 -0.20
CA ARG A 381 12.77 23.39 -0.42
C ARG A 381 13.84 23.16 0.67
N SER A 382 14.22 24.20 1.42
CA SER A 382 15.08 24.09 2.61
C SER A 382 14.31 23.67 3.87
N LEU A 383 12.97 23.82 3.88
CA LEU A 383 12.08 23.43 4.99
C LEU A 383 11.53 22.01 4.81
N VAL A 384 11.45 21.52 3.57
CA VAL A 384 10.83 20.25 3.19
C VAL A 384 11.88 19.31 2.67
N THR A 385 11.99 18.15 3.31
CA THR A 385 12.96 17.10 3.01
C THR A 385 12.30 15.96 2.24
N GLU A 386 13.10 15.08 1.64
CA GLU A 386 12.59 13.82 1.08
C GLU A 386 11.87 12.99 2.16
N CYS A 387 12.31 13.06 3.42
CA CYS A 387 11.65 12.39 4.54
C CYS A 387 10.20 12.85 4.70
N ASP A 388 9.93 14.14 4.52
CA ASP A 388 8.56 14.65 4.58
C ASP A 388 7.68 14.01 3.48
N LEU A 389 8.20 13.91 2.25
CA LEU A 389 7.48 13.34 1.10
C LEU A 389 7.20 11.84 1.24
N TYR A 390 8.09 11.10 1.92
CA TYR A 390 7.94 9.66 2.13
C TYR A 390 7.22 9.29 3.44
N ALA A 391 7.31 10.13 4.47
CA ALA A 391 7.01 9.74 5.84
C ALA A 391 6.16 10.74 6.66
N ALA A 392 5.66 11.84 6.08
CA ALA A 392 4.72 12.70 6.79
C ALA A 392 3.47 11.93 7.24
N ASP A 393 3.09 12.02 8.54
CA ASP A 393 1.85 11.42 9.04
C ASP A 393 0.65 12.32 8.67
N PRO A 394 -0.43 11.77 8.08
CA PRO A 394 -1.65 12.54 7.81
C PRO A 394 -2.27 13.23 9.03
N ASN A 395 -2.01 12.73 10.24
CA ASN A 395 -2.54 13.22 11.50
C ASN A 395 -1.52 14.05 12.31
N ASP A 396 -0.36 14.39 11.71
CA ASP A 396 0.61 15.27 12.35
C ASP A 396 0.26 16.74 12.06
N PRO A 397 -0.17 17.51 13.07
CA PRO A 397 -0.53 18.91 12.88
C PRO A 397 0.67 19.81 12.51
N GLN A 398 1.90 19.30 12.62
CA GLN A 398 3.14 20.03 12.32
C GLN A 398 3.77 19.61 10.98
N ARG A 399 3.13 18.71 10.21
CA ARG A 399 3.63 18.30 8.89
C ARG A 399 3.74 19.49 7.94
N GLN A 400 4.72 19.43 7.04
CA GLN A 400 4.92 20.46 6.02
C GLN A 400 4.27 20.10 4.67
N VAL A 401 4.04 18.82 4.41
CA VAL A 401 3.49 18.31 3.14
C VAL A 401 2.24 17.45 3.41
N PRO A 402 1.43 17.12 2.39
CA PRO A 402 0.37 16.12 2.52
C PRO A 402 0.91 14.82 3.11
N GLY A 403 0.16 14.22 4.05
CA GLY A 403 0.59 13.00 4.72
C GLY A 403 0.54 11.77 3.81
N VAL A 404 1.39 10.79 4.10
CA VAL A 404 1.44 9.49 3.44
C VAL A 404 0.80 8.46 4.37
N SER A 405 -0.30 7.80 3.99
CA SER A 405 -0.92 6.74 4.81
C SER A 405 0.06 5.60 5.12
N ASN A 406 -0.05 4.96 6.29
CA ASN A 406 0.91 3.93 6.75
C ASN A 406 1.18 2.83 5.71
N GLY A 407 0.15 2.31 5.02
CA GLY A 407 0.30 1.27 4.00
C GLY A 407 1.02 1.71 2.71
N LEU A 408 1.23 3.02 2.50
CA LEU A 408 1.96 3.58 1.36
C LEU A 408 3.38 4.00 1.69
N VAL A 409 3.77 4.02 2.96
CA VAL A 409 5.13 4.36 3.32
C VAL A 409 6.04 3.28 2.74
N ASN A 410 6.86 3.63 1.76
CA ASN A 410 7.94 2.77 1.32
C ASN A 410 9.00 2.78 2.42
N VAL A 411 9.01 1.76 3.27
CA VAL A 411 9.86 1.70 4.47
C VAL A 411 11.32 1.92 4.11
N ARG A 412 11.80 1.37 2.99
CA ARG A 412 13.20 1.43 2.58
C ARG A 412 13.60 2.86 2.17
N ASP A 413 12.85 3.46 1.25
CA ASP A 413 13.14 4.83 0.76
C ASP A 413 12.88 5.87 1.84
N ALA A 414 11.79 5.71 2.60
CA ALA A 414 11.48 6.56 3.73
C ALA A 414 12.56 6.49 4.79
N LEU A 415 13.09 5.30 5.10
CA LEU A 415 14.14 5.15 6.11
C LEU A 415 15.44 5.80 5.67
N ARG A 416 15.86 5.64 4.41
CA ARG A 416 17.01 6.37 3.86
C ARG A 416 16.82 7.87 3.95
N ALA A 417 15.70 8.36 3.40
CA ALA A 417 15.39 9.77 3.34
C ALA A 417 15.36 10.38 4.74
N CYS A 418 14.70 9.72 5.69
CA CYS A 418 14.58 10.18 7.06
C CYS A 418 15.87 10.07 7.86
N ALA A 419 16.62 8.97 7.74
CA ALA A 419 17.89 8.83 8.44
C ALA A 419 18.92 9.84 7.94
N PHE A 420 19.05 10.05 6.63
CA PHE A 420 19.97 11.04 6.09
C PHE A 420 19.54 12.48 6.41
N ALA A 421 18.24 12.79 6.32
CA ALA A 421 17.73 14.10 6.71
C ALA A 421 17.98 14.37 8.20
N LEU A 422 17.71 13.39 9.07
CA LEU A 422 17.95 13.53 10.50
C LEU A 422 19.44 13.61 10.83
N ALA A 423 20.31 12.91 10.10
CA ALA A 423 21.76 13.03 10.32
C ALA A 423 22.28 14.46 10.05
N ALA A 424 21.69 15.15 9.07
CA ALA A 424 22.01 16.53 8.76
C ALA A 424 21.41 17.54 9.76
N ASP A 425 20.31 17.19 10.43
CA ASP A 425 19.61 18.04 11.41
C ASP A 425 19.12 17.21 12.62
N GLN A 426 20.06 16.75 13.45
CA GLN A 426 19.83 15.72 14.48
C GLN A 426 18.82 16.11 15.56
N ASN A 427 18.63 17.41 15.78
CA ASN A 427 17.74 17.92 16.81
C ASN A 427 16.33 18.22 16.28
N ASN A 428 16.07 18.01 14.99
CA ASN A 428 14.78 18.30 14.38
C ASN A 428 13.70 17.33 14.88
N PRO A 429 12.75 17.78 15.71
CA PRO A 429 11.77 16.88 16.32
C PRO A 429 10.80 16.26 15.32
N ARG A 430 10.54 16.95 14.19
CA ARG A 430 9.73 16.42 13.09
C ARG A 430 10.44 15.26 12.40
N LEU A 431 11.74 15.39 12.08
CA LEU A 431 12.50 14.31 11.43
C LEU A 431 12.69 13.12 12.37
N GLN A 432 12.90 13.37 13.67
CA GLN A 432 12.90 12.32 14.69
C GLN A 432 11.57 11.57 14.72
N TYR A 433 10.45 12.29 14.73
CA TYR A 433 9.12 11.71 14.67
C TYR A 433 8.89 10.90 13.39
N GLN A 434 9.23 11.44 12.22
CA GLN A 434 9.04 10.76 10.93
C GLN A 434 9.90 9.50 10.84
N LEU A 435 11.16 9.53 11.29
CA LEU A 435 11.99 8.32 11.36
C LEU A 435 11.39 7.28 12.33
N GLY A 436 10.93 7.72 13.51
CA GLY A 436 10.24 6.86 14.46
C GLY A 436 9.00 6.18 13.85
N ARG A 437 8.24 6.91 13.04
CA ARG A 437 7.09 6.39 12.27
C ARG A 437 7.48 5.36 11.23
N VAL A 438 8.52 5.61 10.45
CA VAL A 438 9.01 4.62 9.47
C VAL A 438 9.44 3.33 10.18
N LEU A 439 10.13 3.46 11.31
CA LEU A 439 10.57 2.33 12.11
C LEU A 439 9.41 1.56 12.75
N GLU A 440 8.35 2.24 13.19
CA GLU A 440 7.12 1.60 13.68
C GLU A 440 6.48 0.75 12.57
N ILE A 441 6.33 1.31 11.37
CA ILE A 441 5.79 0.61 10.19
C ILE A 441 6.70 -0.56 9.79
N ALA A 442 8.02 -0.42 9.95
CA ALA A 442 9.01 -1.48 9.73
C ALA A 442 9.02 -2.57 10.80
N GLY A 443 8.19 -2.47 11.85
CA GLY A 443 8.18 -3.38 12.99
C GLY A 443 9.41 -3.28 13.90
N ARG A 444 10.22 -2.21 13.78
CA ARG A 444 11.38 -1.94 14.66
C ARG A 444 10.95 -1.11 15.86
N TYR A 445 10.07 -1.67 16.67
CA TYR A 445 9.36 -0.93 17.73
C TYR A 445 10.27 -0.31 18.79
N ASN A 446 11.40 -0.96 19.14
CA ASN A 446 12.35 -0.40 20.12
C ASN A 446 12.97 0.91 19.62
N TRP A 447 13.40 0.94 18.35
CA TRP A 447 13.94 2.16 17.75
C TRP A 447 12.85 3.21 17.51
N ALA A 448 11.64 2.78 17.09
CA ALA A 448 10.49 3.67 16.97
C ALA A 448 10.17 4.39 18.29
N GLU A 449 10.06 3.63 19.39
CA GLU A 449 9.81 4.16 20.72
C GLU A 449 10.91 5.14 21.16
N TYR A 450 12.18 4.82 20.89
CA TYR A 450 13.30 5.72 21.17
C TYR A 450 13.11 7.06 20.45
N PHE A 451 12.96 7.07 19.12
CA PHE A 451 12.85 8.31 18.35
C PHE A 451 11.60 9.11 18.71
N TYR A 452 10.49 8.44 19.05
CA TYR A 452 9.31 9.13 19.57
C TYR A 452 9.52 9.74 20.95
N LYS A 453 10.27 9.09 21.85
CA LYS A 453 10.63 9.69 23.15
C LYS A 453 11.51 10.92 22.98
N VAL A 454 12.49 10.88 22.08
CA VAL A 454 13.36 12.04 21.79
C VAL A 454 12.52 13.19 21.23
N ALA A 455 11.71 12.93 20.19
CA ALA A 455 10.82 13.94 19.61
C ALA A 455 9.82 14.50 20.63
N GLY A 456 9.24 13.63 21.46
CA GLY A 456 8.33 14.02 22.54
C GLY A 456 9.00 14.88 23.61
N GLY A 457 10.27 14.59 23.95
CA GLY A 457 11.10 15.42 24.82
C GLY A 457 11.35 16.83 24.26
N HIS A 458 11.40 16.95 22.93
CA HIS A 458 11.44 18.23 22.21
C HIS A 458 10.04 18.81 21.94
N GLN A 459 9.03 18.43 22.73
CA GLN A 459 7.67 18.94 22.62
C GLN A 459 7.00 18.66 21.26
N TYR A 460 7.29 17.52 20.62
CA TYR A 460 6.56 17.06 19.45
C TYR A 460 5.30 16.26 19.83
N SER A 461 4.15 16.94 19.85
CA SER A 461 2.91 16.34 20.37
C SER A 461 2.45 15.07 19.63
N ALA A 462 2.69 14.97 18.31
CA ALA A 462 2.33 13.80 17.52
C ALA A 462 3.12 12.55 17.93
N ALA A 463 4.39 12.71 18.33
CA ALA A 463 5.22 11.61 18.84
C ALA A 463 4.65 11.05 20.14
N LEU A 464 4.22 11.92 21.06
CA LEU A 464 3.55 11.53 22.30
C LEU A 464 2.21 10.81 22.03
N VAL A 465 1.45 11.24 21.02
CA VAL A 465 0.24 10.52 20.60
C VAL A 465 0.58 9.11 20.10
N ASN A 466 1.63 8.93 19.31
CA ASN A 466 2.05 7.61 18.83
C ASN A 466 2.58 6.72 19.96
N LEU A 467 3.35 7.27 20.91
CA LEU A 467 3.74 6.54 22.14
C LEU A 467 2.51 6.07 22.93
N GLY A 468 1.51 6.95 23.10
CA GLY A 468 0.27 6.59 23.76
C GLY A 468 -0.50 5.51 23.01
N TYR A 469 -0.52 5.57 21.67
CA TYR A 469 -1.12 4.54 20.82
C TYR A 469 -0.40 3.19 20.95
N MET A 470 0.93 3.16 20.90
CA MET A 470 1.72 1.96 21.09
C MET A 470 1.46 1.33 22.46
N ALA A 471 1.39 2.14 23.51
CA ALA A 471 1.05 1.68 24.87
C ALA A 471 -0.38 1.12 24.97
N ARG A 472 -1.37 1.82 24.40
CA ARG A 472 -2.78 1.39 24.44
C ARG A 472 -3.03 0.10 23.66
N MET A 473 -2.32 -0.09 22.55
CA MET A 473 -2.50 -1.24 21.65
C MET A 473 -1.52 -2.39 21.93
N GLY A 474 -0.48 -2.18 22.74
CA GLY A 474 0.56 -3.19 22.98
C GLY A 474 1.47 -3.41 21.76
N ILE A 475 1.81 -2.35 21.02
CA ILE A 475 2.67 -2.43 19.84
C ILE A 475 4.13 -2.40 20.30
N GLY A 476 4.85 -3.50 20.13
CA GLY A 476 6.23 -3.66 20.61
C GLY A 476 6.39 -3.70 22.12
N ARG A 477 5.27 -3.71 22.87
CA ARG A 477 5.23 -3.68 24.33
C ARG A 477 3.95 -4.30 24.86
N LYS A 478 3.86 -4.55 26.17
CA LYS A 478 2.58 -4.93 26.80
C LYS A 478 1.62 -3.76 26.79
N VAL A 479 0.32 -4.05 26.74
CA VAL A 479 -0.73 -3.04 26.89
C VAL A 479 -0.58 -2.35 28.23
N ASP A 480 -0.56 -1.02 28.21
CA ASP A 480 -0.44 -0.15 29.38
C ASP A 480 -1.32 1.10 29.19
N TYR A 481 -2.50 1.08 29.80
CA TYR A 481 -3.45 2.19 29.66
C TYR A 481 -3.07 3.41 30.49
N ASP A 482 -2.40 3.22 31.63
CA ASP A 482 -1.98 4.33 32.50
C ASP A 482 -0.91 5.17 31.80
N GLN A 483 0.08 4.50 31.19
CA GLN A 483 1.10 5.17 30.41
C GLN A 483 0.55 5.78 29.13
N ALA A 484 -0.40 5.09 28.46
CA ALA A 484 -1.08 5.66 27.31
C ALA A 484 -1.78 6.98 27.65
N LEU A 485 -2.53 7.00 28.76
CA LEU A 485 -3.21 8.21 29.24
C LEU A 485 -2.22 9.31 29.59
N SER A 486 -1.11 8.98 30.25
CA SER A 486 -0.05 9.94 30.58
C SER A 486 0.50 10.65 29.33
N TYR A 487 0.83 9.90 28.28
CA TYR A 487 1.29 10.48 27.01
C TYR A 487 0.21 11.31 26.32
N TYR A 488 -1.05 10.82 26.28
CA TYR A 488 -2.15 11.59 25.72
C TYR A 488 -2.42 12.89 26.48
N MET A 489 -2.35 12.87 27.81
CA MET A 489 -2.49 14.07 28.64
C MET A 489 -1.36 15.07 28.37
N ALA A 490 -0.11 14.60 28.25
CA ALA A 490 1.02 15.45 27.90
C ALA A 490 0.83 16.13 26.54
N ALA A 491 0.46 15.38 25.50
CA ALA A 491 0.16 15.93 24.17
C ALA A 491 -1.06 16.86 24.17
N ALA A 492 -2.10 16.54 24.94
CA ALA A 492 -3.32 17.35 25.04
C ALA A 492 -3.07 18.72 25.70
N LYS A 493 -2.18 18.78 26.70
CA LYS A 493 -1.71 20.04 27.33
C LYS A 493 -1.01 20.95 26.32
N MET A 494 -0.38 20.37 25.32
CA MET A 494 0.27 21.10 24.21
C MET A 494 -0.72 21.49 23.09
N GLY A 495 -2.01 21.22 23.26
CA GLY A 495 -3.05 21.60 22.30
C GLY A 495 -3.37 20.54 21.24
N ASN A 496 -2.76 19.35 21.28
CA ASN A 496 -3.01 18.33 20.27
C ASN A 496 -4.46 17.81 20.34
N LEU A 497 -5.23 18.01 19.26
CA LEU A 497 -6.67 17.71 19.20
C LEU A 497 -6.94 16.19 19.16
N ARG A 498 -6.07 15.43 18.48
CA ARG A 498 -6.12 13.96 18.48
C ARG A 498 -5.89 13.41 19.89
N ALA A 499 -4.92 13.98 20.62
CA ALA A 499 -4.66 13.63 22.02
C ALA A 499 -5.85 13.94 22.93
N ARG A 500 -6.43 15.15 22.83
CA ARG A 500 -7.64 15.52 23.58
C ARG A 500 -8.80 14.55 23.32
N THR A 501 -8.97 14.14 22.07
CA THR A 501 -9.97 13.11 21.70
C THR A 501 -9.64 11.78 22.39
N ASN A 502 -8.38 11.32 22.34
CA ASN A 502 -8.00 10.07 23.00
C ASN A 502 -8.16 10.11 24.53
N VAL A 503 -7.91 11.25 25.18
CA VAL A 503 -8.21 11.46 26.61
C VAL A 503 -9.71 11.34 26.86
N GLY A 504 -10.55 11.95 26.01
CA GLY A 504 -12.01 11.81 26.09
C GLY A 504 -12.46 10.35 26.01
N THR A 505 -11.91 9.60 25.06
CA THR A 505 -12.14 8.16 24.91
C THR A 505 -11.71 7.38 26.17
N ALA A 506 -10.56 7.72 26.74
CA ALA A 506 -10.04 7.07 27.95
C ALA A 506 -11.02 7.21 29.13
N TYR A 507 -11.57 8.41 29.37
CA TYR A 507 -12.59 8.62 30.39
C TYR A 507 -13.93 7.90 30.10
N ILE A 508 -14.37 7.90 28.84
CA ILE A 508 -15.61 7.20 28.45
C ILE A 508 -15.51 5.69 28.65
N LEU A 509 -14.35 5.11 28.36
CA LEU A 509 -14.13 3.66 28.44
C LEU A 509 -13.54 3.20 29.78
N GLY A 510 -13.00 4.11 30.59
CA GLY A 510 -12.27 3.78 31.83
C GLY A 510 -10.89 3.17 31.56
N GLN A 511 -10.18 3.63 30.52
CA GLN A 511 -8.86 3.13 30.15
C GLN A 511 -7.76 3.96 30.81
N GLY A 512 -7.10 3.41 31.83
CA GLY A 512 -6.04 4.09 32.58
C GLY A 512 -6.56 5.17 33.55
N VAL A 513 -7.87 5.24 33.73
CA VAL A 513 -8.58 6.15 34.62
C VAL A 513 -9.94 5.56 34.98
N ALA A 514 -10.53 6.02 36.10
CA ALA A 514 -11.90 5.69 36.43
C ALA A 514 -12.85 6.12 35.29
N LYS A 515 -13.84 5.28 35.00
CA LYS A 515 -14.83 5.54 33.95
C LYS A 515 -15.74 6.70 34.35
N GLU A 516 -15.55 7.85 33.70
CA GLU A 516 -16.29 9.09 33.94
C GLU A 516 -16.71 9.71 32.60
N PRO A 517 -17.80 9.21 31.96
CA PRO A 517 -18.17 9.64 30.61
C PRO A 517 -18.49 11.14 30.51
N THR A 518 -18.97 11.77 31.58
CA THR A 518 -19.23 13.22 31.64
C THR A 518 -17.95 14.04 31.48
N GLU A 519 -16.85 13.60 32.09
CA GLU A 519 -15.52 14.20 31.90
C GLU A 519 -15.03 13.98 30.47
N GLY A 520 -15.19 12.78 29.93
CA GLY A 520 -14.81 12.49 28.54
C GLY A 520 -15.50 13.37 27.51
N ILE A 521 -16.77 13.73 27.76
CA ILE A 521 -17.53 14.69 26.94
C ILE A 521 -16.91 16.09 26.98
N LEU A 522 -16.35 16.54 28.11
CA LEU A 522 -15.69 17.83 28.19
C LEU A 522 -14.44 17.87 27.29
N TRP A 523 -13.65 16.78 27.27
CA TRP A 523 -12.50 16.64 26.38
C TRP A 523 -12.90 16.61 24.90
N TYR A 524 -13.97 15.88 24.55
CA TYR A 524 -14.52 15.91 23.19
C TYR A 524 -15.00 17.31 22.80
N ARG A 525 -15.71 18.02 23.68
CA ARG A 525 -16.14 19.41 23.42
C ARG A 525 -14.95 20.34 23.20
N LEU A 526 -13.88 20.20 23.98
CA LEU A 526 -12.67 21.01 23.82
C LEU A 526 -12.02 20.79 22.45
N ALA A 527 -11.90 19.54 21.99
CA ALA A 527 -11.36 19.25 20.66
C ALA A 527 -12.33 19.69 19.54
N ALA A 528 -13.63 19.43 19.70
CA ALA A 528 -14.67 19.80 18.76
C ALA A 528 -14.81 21.31 18.58
N SER A 529 -14.67 22.11 19.66
CA SER A 529 -14.69 23.58 19.58
C SER A 529 -13.53 24.16 18.78
N SER A 530 -12.45 23.39 18.60
CA SER A 530 -11.32 23.75 17.73
C SER A 530 -11.46 23.20 16.30
N GLY A 531 -12.65 22.71 15.93
CA GLY A 531 -12.94 22.20 14.59
C GLY A 531 -12.46 20.76 14.31
N TRP A 532 -12.04 20.01 15.35
CA TRP A 532 -11.57 18.63 15.17
C TRP A 532 -12.72 17.70 14.81
N ALA A 533 -12.81 17.34 13.53
CA ALA A 533 -13.96 16.61 13.01
C ALA A 533 -14.16 15.23 13.67
N ASN A 534 -13.09 14.52 14.05
CA ASN A 534 -13.22 13.25 14.77
C ASN A 534 -13.87 13.42 16.15
N ALA A 535 -13.56 14.50 16.86
CA ALA A 535 -14.22 14.80 18.14
C ALA A 535 -15.67 15.25 17.95
N ILE A 536 -15.96 16.01 16.88
CA ILE A 536 -17.34 16.39 16.54
C ILE A 536 -18.19 15.13 16.27
N THR A 537 -17.67 14.18 15.47
CA THR A 537 -18.32 12.89 15.21
C THR A 537 -18.53 12.09 16.50
N ALA A 538 -17.49 11.95 17.33
CA ALA A 538 -17.55 11.21 18.58
C ALA A 538 -18.53 11.84 19.59
N LEU A 539 -18.61 13.17 19.64
CA LEU A 539 -19.60 13.89 20.43
C LEU A 539 -21.02 13.62 19.90
N GLY A 540 -21.19 13.59 18.57
CA GLY A 540 -22.44 13.18 17.92
C GLY A 540 -22.88 11.78 18.35
N ASP A 541 -21.96 10.81 18.37
CA ASP A 541 -22.23 9.46 18.85
C ASP A 541 -22.66 9.43 20.33
N CYS A 542 -22.05 10.26 21.17
CA CYS A 542 -22.41 10.37 22.57
C CYS A 542 -23.82 10.94 22.76
N TYR A 543 -24.22 11.95 21.99
CA TYR A 543 -25.59 12.46 22.00
C TYR A 543 -26.59 11.43 21.46
N ARG A 544 -26.24 10.69 20.41
CA ARG A 544 -27.09 9.65 19.83
C ARG A 544 -27.36 8.52 20.83
N LEU A 545 -26.34 8.10 21.58
CA LEU A 545 -26.39 6.98 22.53
C LEU A 545 -26.74 7.39 23.98
N GLY A 546 -26.67 8.68 24.32
CA GLY A 546 -26.82 9.16 25.70
C GLY A 546 -25.61 8.85 26.61
N THR A 547 -24.41 8.76 26.05
CA THR A 547 -23.18 8.45 26.81
C THR A 547 -22.60 9.73 27.40
N GLY A 548 -22.68 9.90 28.74
CA GLY A 548 -22.15 11.09 29.42
C GLY A 548 -22.92 12.39 29.18
N VAL A 549 -23.96 12.34 28.34
CA VAL A 549 -24.92 13.43 28.06
C VAL A 549 -26.32 12.84 27.98
N LYS A 550 -27.35 13.69 28.15
CA LYS A 550 -28.72 13.30 27.84
C LYS A 550 -28.82 12.95 26.35
N GLN A 551 -29.45 11.82 26.05
CA GLN A 551 -29.66 11.38 24.67
C GLN A 551 -30.45 12.44 23.89
N ASP A 552 -29.93 12.83 22.73
CA ASP A 552 -30.52 13.80 21.82
C ASP A 552 -30.07 13.50 20.38
N ALA A 553 -30.92 12.76 19.67
CA ALA A 553 -30.64 12.37 18.28
C ALA A 553 -30.59 13.57 17.33
N SER A 554 -31.35 14.64 17.59
CA SER A 554 -31.34 15.84 16.73
C SER A 554 -30.05 16.63 16.88
N GLN A 555 -29.54 16.73 18.11
CA GLN A 555 -28.20 17.28 18.36
C GLN A 555 -27.10 16.42 17.71
N ALA A 556 -27.23 15.09 17.75
CA ALA A 556 -26.30 14.19 17.07
C ALA A 556 -26.26 14.44 15.55
N VAL A 557 -27.43 14.55 14.89
CA VAL A 557 -27.51 14.86 13.45
C VAL A 557 -26.88 16.21 13.13
N ALA A 558 -27.11 17.24 13.94
CA ALA A 558 -26.47 18.55 13.74
C ALA A 558 -24.94 18.46 13.77
N LEU A 559 -24.39 17.69 14.71
CA LEU A 559 -22.95 17.45 14.81
C LEU A 559 -22.43 16.62 13.63
N TYR A 560 -23.16 15.58 13.20
CA TYR A 560 -22.77 14.80 12.03
C TYR A 560 -22.79 15.64 10.75
N ILE A 561 -23.73 16.56 10.57
CA ILE A 561 -23.73 17.51 9.45
C ILE A 561 -22.47 18.37 9.50
N ALA A 562 -22.17 18.98 10.65
CA ALA A 562 -21.00 19.84 10.81
C ALA A 562 -19.68 19.09 10.50
N ALA A 563 -19.52 17.85 10.96
CA ALA A 563 -18.35 17.03 10.63
C ALA A 563 -18.35 16.52 9.18
N ALA A 564 -19.50 16.17 8.61
CA ALA A 564 -19.62 15.76 7.21
C ALA A 564 -19.24 16.91 6.26
N ASP A 565 -19.59 18.15 6.59
CA ASP A 565 -19.24 19.36 5.81
C ASP A 565 -17.73 19.64 5.80
N THR A 566 -16.98 19.11 6.77
CA THR A 566 -15.51 19.12 6.77
C THR A 566 -14.88 17.90 6.07
N GLY A 567 -15.69 17.04 5.44
CA GLY A 567 -15.19 15.83 4.77
C GLY A 567 -14.97 14.64 5.70
N GLN A 568 -15.49 14.65 6.94
CA GLN A 568 -15.31 13.52 7.86
C GLN A 568 -16.21 12.35 7.42
N ILE A 569 -15.55 11.30 6.94
CA ILE A 569 -16.13 10.13 6.29
C ILE A 569 -17.05 9.33 7.23
N ASP A 570 -16.69 9.18 8.50
CA ASP A 570 -17.53 8.47 9.48
C ASP A 570 -18.79 9.27 9.84
N ALA A 571 -18.68 10.60 9.93
CA ALA A 571 -19.84 11.47 10.11
C ALA A 571 -20.80 11.38 8.93
N MET A 572 -20.30 11.32 7.69
CA MET A 572 -21.13 11.11 6.51
C MET A 572 -21.89 9.78 6.56
N ALA A 573 -21.22 8.70 6.99
CA ALA A 573 -21.87 7.40 7.13
C ALA A 573 -22.99 7.43 8.19
N ASN A 574 -22.72 8.01 9.36
CA ASN A 574 -23.69 8.19 10.43
C ASN A 574 -24.86 9.09 10.00
N LEU A 575 -24.57 10.17 9.27
CA LEU A 575 -25.58 11.09 8.74
C LEU A 575 -26.48 10.41 7.69
N GLY A 576 -25.88 9.65 6.77
CA GLY A 576 -26.60 8.88 5.77
C GLY A 576 -27.56 7.88 6.43
N GLN A 577 -27.08 7.18 7.46
CA GLN A 577 -27.91 6.28 8.27
C GLN A 577 -29.04 7.01 8.99
N ALA A 578 -28.78 8.18 9.60
CA ALA A 578 -29.79 8.98 10.28
C ALA A 578 -30.91 9.44 9.34
N TYR A 579 -30.58 9.86 8.11
CA TYR A 579 -31.60 10.18 7.09
C TYR A 579 -32.42 8.96 6.70
N ILE A 580 -31.82 7.77 6.64
CA ILE A 580 -32.52 6.53 6.26
C ILE A 580 -33.48 6.07 7.35
N SER A 581 -33.05 6.12 8.62
CA SER A 581 -33.85 5.71 9.77
C SER A 581 -34.86 6.77 10.19
N GLY A 582 -34.61 8.06 9.90
CA GLY A 582 -35.33 9.18 10.48
C GLY A 582 -34.96 9.44 11.95
N GLU A 583 -33.79 8.97 12.39
CA GLU A 583 -33.30 9.19 13.75
C GLU A 583 -32.79 10.63 13.89
N GLY A 584 -33.43 11.44 14.74
CA GLY A 584 -33.05 12.83 14.97
C GLY A 584 -33.35 13.80 13.82
N THR A 585 -33.91 13.30 12.71
CA THR A 585 -34.22 14.06 11.49
C THR A 585 -35.45 13.49 10.78
N LYS A 586 -35.97 14.18 9.76
CA LYS A 586 -37.00 13.61 8.90
C LYS A 586 -36.38 12.51 8.02
N LYS A 587 -37.10 11.40 7.89
CA LYS A 587 -36.69 10.30 7.01
C LYS A 587 -36.60 10.78 5.56
N ASP A 588 -35.45 10.57 4.93
CA ASP A 588 -35.16 10.88 3.53
C ASP A 588 -34.22 9.80 2.95
N LEU A 589 -34.80 8.79 2.30
CA LEU A 589 -34.02 7.68 1.75
C LEU A 589 -33.09 8.10 0.62
N ARG A 590 -33.49 9.09 -0.19
CA ARG A 590 -32.69 9.54 -1.34
C ARG A 590 -31.44 10.24 -0.84
N ARG A 591 -31.60 11.24 0.03
CA ARG A 591 -30.47 11.97 0.62
C ARG A 591 -29.58 11.06 1.44
N GLY A 592 -30.18 10.13 2.20
CA GLY A 592 -29.44 9.13 2.95
C GLY A 592 -28.57 8.24 2.06
N LEU A 593 -29.12 7.68 0.98
CA LEU A 593 -28.38 6.85 0.04
C LEU A 593 -27.28 7.64 -0.68
N GLU A 594 -27.57 8.85 -1.18
CA GLU A 594 -26.57 9.73 -1.81
C GLU A 594 -25.39 10.00 -0.86
N THR A 595 -25.68 10.28 0.43
CA THR A 595 -24.66 10.52 1.46
C THR A 595 -23.83 9.26 1.75
N LEU A 596 -24.47 8.09 1.85
CA LEU A 596 -23.78 6.82 2.05
C LEU A 596 -22.89 6.45 0.85
N LEU A 597 -23.35 6.67 -0.38
CA LEU A 597 -22.55 6.38 -1.57
C LEU A 597 -21.34 7.31 -1.64
N LYS A 598 -21.50 8.61 -1.35
CA LYS A 598 -20.36 9.53 -1.24
C LYS A 598 -19.35 9.07 -0.17
N ALA A 599 -19.82 8.68 1.01
CA ALA A 599 -18.96 8.13 2.06
C ALA A 599 -18.30 6.81 1.62
N THR A 600 -18.99 6.00 0.80
CA THR A 600 -18.45 4.78 0.20
C THR A 600 -17.32 5.12 -0.76
N ASP A 601 -17.50 6.10 -1.65
CA ASP A 601 -16.46 6.50 -2.61
C ASP A 601 -15.23 7.09 -1.89
N MET A 602 -15.45 7.76 -0.76
CA MET A 602 -14.39 8.29 0.11
C MET A 602 -13.77 7.24 1.05
N GLY A 603 -14.28 6.00 1.03
CA GLY A 603 -13.63 4.89 1.69
C GLY A 603 -14.18 4.39 3.02
N ASN A 604 -15.37 4.86 3.43
CA ASN A 604 -16.00 4.41 4.67
C ASN A 604 -16.28 2.90 4.64
N LYS A 605 -16.03 2.19 5.74
CA LYS A 605 -16.33 0.75 5.83
C LYS A 605 -17.80 0.43 6.14
N TYR A 606 -18.52 1.30 6.85
CA TYR A 606 -19.92 1.13 7.25
C TYR A 606 -20.93 1.59 6.19
N ALA A 607 -20.62 2.64 5.45
CA ALA A 607 -21.53 3.22 4.46
C ALA A 607 -21.96 2.25 3.35
N PRO A 608 -21.06 1.46 2.70
CA PRO A 608 -21.49 0.48 1.71
C PRO A 608 -22.38 -0.60 2.32
N TYR A 609 -22.18 -0.98 3.59
CA TYR A 609 -23.05 -1.94 4.27
C TYR A 609 -24.48 -1.42 4.41
N TYR A 610 -24.66 -0.18 4.86
CA TYR A 610 -25.99 0.40 4.97
C TYR A 610 -26.66 0.60 3.61
N ALA A 611 -25.90 1.02 2.59
CA ALA A 611 -26.40 1.14 1.22
C ALA A 611 -26.78 -0.24 0.64
N ALA A 612 -25.99 -1.29 0.91
CA ALA A 612 -26.27 -2.65 0.49
C ALA A 612 -27.63 -3.15 1.04
N ARG A 613 -27.92 -2.89 2.31
CA ARG A 613 -29.21 -3.24 2.92
C ARG A 613 -30.39 -2.54 2.27
N LEU A 614 -30.23 -1.27 1.87
CA LEU A 614 -31.24 -0.55 1.12
C LEU A 614 -31.48 -1.15 -0.27
N TYR A 615 -30.41 -1.39 -1.03
CA TYR A 615 -30.52 -2.01 -2.36
C TYR A 615 -31.08 -3.43 -2.29
N LEU A 616 -30.73 -4.21 -1.26
CA LEU A 616 -31.24 -5.58 -1.13
C LEU A 616 -32.75 -5.59 -0.90
N LYS A 617 -33.24 -4.68 -0.07
CA LYS A 617 -34.67 -4.59 0.29
C LYS A 617 -35.49 -3.91 -0.80
N GLY A 618 -34.93 -2.87 -1.45
CA GLY A 618 -35.72 -1.84 -2.13
C GLY A 618 -36.54 -1.02 -1.13
N ALA A 619 -36.81 0.25 -1.44
CA ALA A 619 -37.65 1.10 -0.60
C ALA A 619 -38.12 2.36 -1.34
N ASP A 620 -39.37 2.77 -1.12
CA ASP A 620 -40.01 3.90 -1.80
C ASP A 620 -39.87 3.79 -3.34
N LYS A 621 -39.18 4.75 -3.97
CA LYS A 621 -38.89 4.76 -5.42
C LYS A 621 -37.59 4.02 -5.79
N LEU A 622 -36.82 3.55 -4.80
CA LEU A 622 -35.60 2.77 -5.03
C LEU A 622 -35.96 1.31 -5.31
N THR A 623 -35.77 0.89 -6.55
CA THR A 623 -35.88 -0.51 -6.96
C THR A 623 -34.81 -1.35 -6.29
N ALA A 624 -35.18 -2.55 -5.82
CA ALA A 624 -34.21 -3.49 -5.26
C ALA A 624 -33.17 -3.89 -6.33
N ASP A 625 -31.90 -3.93 -5.94
CA ASP A 625 -30.77 -4.34 -6.78
C ASP A 625 -29.87 -5.30 -5.99
N ARG A 626 -30.05 -6.60 -6.24
CA ARG A 626 -29.34 -7.68 -5.55
C ARG A 626 -27.86 -7.73 -5.89
N ASN A 627 -27.50 -7.38 -7.12
CA ASN A 627 -26.10 -7.38 -7.57
C ASN A 627 -25.34 -6.21 -6.95
N ARG A 628 -25.95 -5.01 -6.94
CA ARG A 628 -25.38 -3.84 -6.27
C ARG A 628 -25.25 -4.07 -4.77
N ALA A 629 -26.27 -4.65 -4.13
CA ALA A 629 -26.22 -5.00 -2.72
C ALA A 629 -25.08 -5.98 -2.40
N PHE A 630 -24.94 -7.04 -3.20
CA PHE A 630 -23.85 -7.99 -3.05
C PHE A 630 -22.47 -7.34 -3.15
N SER A 631 -22.25 -6.54 -4.20
CA SER A 631 -20.98 -5.83 -4.39
C SER A 631 -20.65 -4.90 -3.22
N LEU A 632 -21.66 -4.19 -2.69
CA LEU A 632 -21.48 -3.29 -1.56
C LEU A 632 -21.25 -4.03 -0.23
N PHE A 633 -21.91 -5.16 0.03
CA PHE A 633 -21.60 -6.00 1.19
C PHE A 633 -20.17 -6.55 1.13
N LYS A 634 -19.76 -7.08 -0.04
CA LYS A 634 -18.38 -7.52 -0.25
C LYS A 634 -17.39 -6.38 -0.07
N LEU A 635 -17.70 -5.20 -0.61
CA LEU A 635 -16.87 -4.01 -0.41
C LEU A 635 -16.71 -3.74 1.07
N SER A 636 -17.81 -3.61 1.83
CA SER A 636 -17.77 -3.36 3.27
C SER A 636 -16.98 -4.42 4.07
N ALA A 637 -17.23 -5.71 3.81
CA ALA A 637 -16.48 -6.81 4.43
C ALA A 637 -14.99 -6.69 4.14
N ASN A 638 -14.64 -6.43 2.88
CA ASN A 638 -13.27 -6.22 2.46
C ASN A 638 -12.65 -5.00 3.17
N ARG A 639 -13.43 -3.95 3.50
CA ARG A 639 -12.97 -2.75 4.24
C ARG A 639 -12.84 -3.00 5.76
N GLY A 640 -12.92 -4.24 6.22
CA GLY A 640 -12.80 -4.60 7.63
C GLY A 640 -14.04 -4.24 8.45
N LEU A 641 -15.23 -4.34 7.84
CA LEU A 641 -16.46 -4.46 8.61
C LEU A 641 -16.81 -5.94 8.76
N GLU A 642 -16.46 -6.52 9.91
CA GLU A 642 -16.64 -7.93 10.19
C GLU A 642 -18.11 -8.35 10.07
N LEU A 643 -19.04 -7.49 10.50
CA LEU A 643 -20.50 -7.71 10.43
C LEU A 643 -21.01 -7.96 9.00
N ALA A 644 -20.37 -7.40 7.98
CA ALA A 644 -20.79 -7.61 6.60
C ALA A 644 -20.61 -9.08 6.16
N ASN A 645 -19.66 -9.83 6.75
CA ASN A 645 -19.51 -11.26 6.49
C ASN A 645 -20.73 -12.05 6.95
N LEU A 646 -21.36 -11.67 8.06
CA LEU A 646 -22.56 -12.34 8.54
C LEU A 646 -23.76 -12.13 7.59
N ASP A 647 -23.92 -10.92 7.06
CA ASP A 647 -24.96 -10.64 6.07
C ASP A 647 -24.67 -11.32 4.71
N LEU A 648 -23.39 -11.46 4.33
CA LEU A 648 -23.00 -12.28 3.18
C LEU A 648 -23.35 -13.76 3.40
N ALA A 649 -23.08 -14.30 4.59
CA ALA A 649 -23.44 -15.67 4.97
C ALA A 649 -24.95 -15.92 4.80
N PHE A 650 -25.79 -15.05 5.37
CA PHE A 650 -27.25 -15.17 5.22
C PHE A 650 -27.72 -14.96 3.78
N GLY A 651 -27.09 -14.03 3.05
CA GLY A 651 -27.44 -13.76 1.66
C GLY A 651 -27.16 -14.95 0.76
N TYR A 652 -26.03 -15.63 0.93
CA TYR A 652 -25.73 -16.87 0.22
C TYR A 652 -26.61 -18.04 0.66
N ASP A 653 -26.90 -18.18 1.96
CA ASP A 653 -27.77 -19.26 2.46
C ASP A 653 -29.19 -19.17 1.89
N LYS A 654 -29.71 -17.94 1.75
CA LYS A 654 -31.06 -17.68 1.23
C LYS A 654 -31.11 -17.49 -0.29
N GLY A 655 -29.96 -17.45 -0.97
CA GLY A 655 -29.89 -17.11 -2.40
C GLY A 655 -30.34 -15.67 -2.71
N SER A 656 -30.16 -14.74 -1.77
CA SER A 656 -30.64 -13.35 -1.89
C SER A 656 -29.87 -12.52 -2.92
N PHE A 657 -28.69 -12.98 -3.36
CA PHE A 657 -27.88 -12.31 -4.37
C PHE A 657 -28.10 -12.88 -5.77
N THR A 658 -27.93 -14.20 -5.92
CA THR A 658 -27.92 -14.90 -7.23
C THR A 658 -29.26 -15.58 -7.57
N GLY A 659 -30.24 -15.54 -6.67
CA GLY A 659 -31.51 -16.25 -6.80
C GLY A 659 -31.43 -17.75 -6.44
N LYS A 660 -30.23 -18.27 -6.13
CA LYS A 660 -30.01 -19.65 -5.68
C LYS A 660 -29.09 -19.66 -4.47
N ALA A 661 -29.34 -20.56 -3.53
CA ALA A 661 -28.49 -20.70 -2.35
C ALA A 661 -27.10 -21.26 -2.73
N ASP A 662 -26.05 -20.72 -2.13
CA ASP A 662 -24.68 -21.25 -2.17
C ASP A 662 -24.26 -21.57 -0.74
N VAL A 663 -24.64 -22.78 -0.30
CA VAL A 663 -24.48 -23.20 1.10
C VAL A 663 -23.00 -23.33 1.52
N PRO A 664 -22.08 -23.86 0.69
CA PRO A 664 -20.64 -23.84 1.02
C PRO A 664 -20.10 -22.43 1.24
N LEU A 665 -20.42 -21.49 0.35
CA LEU A 665 -19.93 -20.11 0.48
C LEU A 665 -20.60 -19.38 1.65
N ALA A 666 -21.89 -19.67 1.91
CA ALA A 666 -22.57 -19.20 3.12
C ALA A 666 -21.86 -19.66 4.40
N TYR A 667 -21.43 -20.92 4.43
CA TYR A 667 -20.69 -21.49 5.56
C TYR A 667 -19.32 -20.84 5.71
N TYR A 668 -18.58 -20.64 4.62
CA TYR A 668 -17.29 -19.91 4.63
C TYR A 668 -17.42 -18.53 5.31
N TYR A 669 -18.38 -17.72 4.88
CA TYR A 669 -18.59 -16.39 5.47
C TYR A 669 -19.10 -16.45 6.93
N GLY A 670 -19.86 -17.49 7.29
CA GLY A 670 -20.29 -17.73 8.67
C GLY A 670 -19.11 -18.05 9.61
N VAL A 671 -18.22 -18.95 9.19
CA VAL A 671 -16.97 -19.27 9.92
C VAL A 671 -16.07 -18.03 10.02
N LEU A 672 -15.93 -17.28 8.92
CA LEU A 672 -15.13 -16.06 8.91
C LEU A 672 -15.69 -15.02 9.88
N ALA A 673 -17.01 -14.80 9.89
CA ALA A 673 -17.66 -13.89 10.84
C ALA A 673 -17.47 -14.33 12.30
N GLU A 674 -17.56 -15.63 12.60
CA GLU A 674 -17.34 -16.18 13.94
C GLU A 674 -15.90 -15.96 14.41
N LYS A 675 -14.90 -16.32 13.59
CA LYS A 675 -13.48 -16.15 13.93
C LYS A 675 -13.10 -14.68 14.10
N LEU A 676 -13.80 -13.78 13.41
CA LEU A 676 -13.65 -12.33 13.55
C LEU A 676 -14.46 -11.73 14.73
N GLY A 677 -15.09 -12.56 15.57
CA GLY A 677 -15.77 -12.15 16.80
C GLY A 677 -17.12 -11.45 16.57
N VAL A 678 -17.79 -11.69 15.44
CA VAL A 678 -19.11 -11.12 15.18
C VAL A 678 -20.16 -11.82 16.04
N ASN A 679 -20.90 -11.03 16.83
CA ASN A 679 -22.00 -11.53 17.65
C ASN A 679 -23.01 -12.35 16.82
N ARG A 680 -23.38 -13.53 17.32
CA ARG A 680 -24.33 -14.48 16.72
C ARG A 680 -23.87 -15.16 15.42
N ALA A 681 -22.59 -15.00 15.04
CA ALA A 681 -22.06 -15.69 13.88
C ALA A 681 -21.87 -17.19 14.11
N ASP A 682 -21.65 -17.61 15.35
CA ASP A 682 -21.62 -19.01 15.79
C ASP A 682 -22.98 -19.71 15.54
N GLU A 683 -24.09 -19.06 15.90
CA GLU A 683 -25.45 -19.55 15.61
C GLU A 683 -25.68 -19.73 14.11
N ALA A 684 -25.27 -18.73 13.31
CA ALA A 684 -25.43 -18.74 11.86
C ALA A 684 -24.58 -19.84 11.21
N ARG A 685 -23.29 -19.94 11.57
CA ARG A 685 -22.40 -21.02 11.12
C ARG A 685 -22.99 -22.37 11.45
N ALA A 686 -23.43 -22.59 12.69
CA ALA A 686 -23.98 -23.88 13.13
C ALA A 686 -25.25 -24.24 12.34
N ALA A 687 -26.14 -23.28 12.09
CA ALA A 687 -27.36 -23.49 11.32
C ALA A 687 -27.09 -23.83 9.85
N ILE A 688 -26.16 -23.10 9.20
CA ILE A 688 -25.78 -23.35 7.80
C ILE A 688 -25.01 -24.67 7.68
N GLY A 689 -24.11 -24.95 8.63
CA GLY A 689 -23.27 -26.15 8.63
C GLY A 689 -24.06 -27.47 8.69
N LYS A 690 -25.26 -27.47 9.28
CA LYS A 690 -26.18 -28.64 9.26
C LYS A 690 -26.62 -29.05 7.86
N LYS A 691 -26.47 -28.16 6.86
CA LYS A 691 -26.83 -28.39 5.45
C LYS A 691 -25.67 -28.95 4.62
N LEU A 692 -24.48 -29.14 5.22
CA LEU A 692 -23.26 -29.57 4.55
C LEU A 692 -22.70 -30.85 5.17
N ASP A 693 -22.05 -31.67 4.34
CA ASP A 693 -21.26 -32.80 4.81
C ASP A 693 -19.98 -32.34 5.55
N ALA A 694 -19.33 -33.27 6.26
CA ALA A 694 -18.15 -32.96 7.07
C ALA A 694 -16.92 -32.55 6.23
N ALA A 695 -16.71 -33.15 5.06
CA ALA A 695 -15.56 -32.87 4.22
C ALA A 695 -15.63 -31.45 3.64
N THR A 696 -16.81 -31.04 3.17
CA THR A 696 -17.06 -29.68 2.69
C THR A 696 -16.85 -28.63 3.78
N ARG A 697 -17.34 -28.89 5.01
CA ARG A 697 -17.11 -27.98 6.14
C ARG A 697 -15.63 -27.83 6.47
N GLN A 698 -14.90 -28.93 6.56
CA GLN A 698 -13.47 -28.92 6.84
C GLN A 698 -12.69 -28.15 5.77
N LYS A 699 -13.05 -28.32 4.50
CA LYS A 699 -12.44 -27.57 3.39
C LYS A 699 -12.68 -26.06 3.52
N MET A 700 -13.91 -25.63 3.82
CA MET A 700 -14.23 -24.21 3.98
C MET A 700 -13.52 -23.60 5.20
N GLU A 701 -13.45 -24.33 6.32
CA GLU A 701 -12.73 -23.89 7.53
C GLU A 701 -11.23 -23.70 7.25
N ALA A 702 -10.59 -24.64 6.56
CA ALA A 702 -9.19 -24.51 6.15
C ALA A 702 -8.96 -23.30 5.23
N GLN A 703 -9.91 -22.98 4.35
CA GLN A 703 -9.83 -21.78 3.51
C GLN A 703 -9.98 -20.49 4.32
N VAL A 704 -10.80 -20.48 5.37
CA VAL A 704 -10.91 -19.33 6.28
C VAL A 704 -9.63 -19.16 7.10
N ASP A 705 -9.06 -20.25 7.61
CA ASP A 705 -7.81 -20.21 8.37
C ASP A 705 -6.67 -19.65 7.53
N LEU A 706 -6.52 -20.15 6.29
CA LEU A 706 -5.55 -19.61 5.34
C LEU A 706 -5.79 -18.12 5.05
N PHE A 707 -7.05 -17.71 4.89
CA PHE A 707 -7.39 -16.30 4.67
C PHE A 707 -6.98 -15.43 5.87
N LEU A 708 -7.23 -15.86 7.10
CA LEU A 708 -6.88 -15.11 8.31
C LEU A 708 -5.36 -15.02 8.48
N GLU A 709 -4.64 -16.13 8.30
CA GLU A 709 -3.17 -16.18 8.35
C GLU A 709 -2.55 -15.20 7.35
N GLN A 710 -3.02 -15.22 6.10
CA GLN A 710 -2.56 -14.29 5.04
C GLN A 710 -2.86 -12.82 5.33
N ASN A 711 -3.81 -12.52 6.22
CA ASN A 711 -4.20 -11.16 6.59
C ASN A 711 -3.74 -10.77 8.01
N GLY A 712 -2.92 -11.59 8.66
CA GLY A 712 -2.35 -11.31 9.98
C GLY A 712 -3.39 -11.16 11.09
N LYS A 713 -4.47 -11.95 11.04
CA LYS A 713 -5.58 -11.92 12.01
C LYS A 713 -5.70 -13.17 12.85
#